data_AF-A0A5C5ZD92-F1
#
_entry.id   AF-A0A5C5ZD92-F1
#
_cell.length_a   1.000
_cell.length_b   1.000
_cell.length_c   1.000
_cell.angle_alpha   90.00
_cell.angle_beta   90.00
_cell.angle_gamma   90.00
#
_symmetry.space_group_name_H-M   'P 1'
#
loop_
_entity.id
_entity.type
_entity.pdbx_description
1 polymer ?
#
loop_
_entity_poly.entity_id
_entity_poly.type
_entity_poly.pdbx_seq_one_letter_code
_entity_poly.pdbx_strand_id
1 'polypeptide(L)'
;MNLRFLLALIATISVGITAHSESLVYEGRSGPGVGKHIVFLAGDHEYRSEETLPALARILSAHHGFKCTVLFTVDPESGEIDPTADNLPGTETLGSADLAVVFLRFKNLPANQMQPIVDYLDRAGPVIGLRTATHAFKIPADSAFSQYDYVHKGADYERGFGRQVLGESWSGHYGKNHVMCTRLDIPEESKSHPILRGVTKPWAQSGGYWTEPMDDCKVLAMAQPLNGMSPDSDVAEGKLPCPGVWIRNYDGKDSSKGRVFATTHGASEDILDLDFRRMIINACFWGCGLEDQITSDLSADFVGAYQPSTFQFDGYRRGIKPTDLADLNSPIMSTEKRIVLPASRTAKRKFNANVDSLRRYECPEWFRDAKFGIYLHWGAYSVVERGEWYARKLYEEGSEDYKYHVETYGHPSEFGYKDFIPMWKAENFDPDALLALFKQAGAKYFTPCAVHHDNFDLWDSKHHRWNAVNMGPKKDLIGMWKTATEKAGLRFGVTTHLSRSYSWLNVANQSDIAGPMKGVPYDGASPQGKGLYPPKHGDTHPRAALNPPKAWRDAWARRVKQLIDDYQPDHLYFDCSVPFRGADAGKTGLQVITHLYNNNPDAVMCIKARPWQGLYAPGIATLDYERGKASYILDEPWQTDDSIGSWGYNKDKPYTTADLQTDKLIDIVSKNGNLLLNIPIRADGTLDETATGILKDMGKWLAVNGEGIYGTRPWHEFGEGHTNEIPHFVVKSPFKSKDIRYTTKGEYLYAFVLDWPGKNQPYVEMALLSPGNYRIGKIESVEMLGHDGEIQWEPHPDGLRVFFPEEKPCDFAYCFKIHLPKR
;
A
#
# COMPACT_ATOMS: atom_id res chain seq x y z
N MET A 1 10.78 66.67 -28.50
CA MET A 1 10.21 65.32 -28.32
C MET A 1 11.29 64.44 -27.71
N ASN A 2 11.16 64.16 -26.41
CA ASN A 2 11.58 62.98 -25.62
C ASN A 2 12.54 61.97 -26.29
N LEU A 3 13.54 61.37 -25.64
CA LEU A 3 13.91 61.23 -24.22
C LEU A 3 15.26 60.48 -24.23
N ARG A 4 16.26 60.87 -23.42
CA ARG A 4 17.34 59.98 -22.94
C ARG A 4 18.28 60.73 -22.01
N PHE A 5 18.35 60.26 -20.76
CA PHE A 5 19.54 59.91 -19.97
C PHE A 5 19.32 60.21 -18.49
N LEU A 6 19.32 59.15 -17.67
CA LEU A 6 20.00 59.18 -16.38
C LEU A 6 20.39 57.75 -15.97
N LEU A 7 21.66 57.59 -15.56
CA LEU A 7 22.21 56.42 -14.90
C LEU A 7 21.63 56.29 -13.48
N ALA A 8 21.41 55.05 -13.02
CA ALA A 8 21.42 54.74 -11.58
C ALA A 8 21.96 53.31 -11.33
N LEU A 9 22.87 53.26 -10.38
CA LEU A 9 23.56 52.11 -9.79
C LEU A 9 22.55 51.02 -9.35
N ILE A 10 22.70 49.78 -9.82
CA ILE A 10 22.00 48.63 -9.24
C ILE A 10 22.90 48.04 -8.16
N ALA A 11 22.56 48.31 -6.90
CA ALA A 11 23.01 47.53 -5.77
C ALA A 11 22.33 46.16 -5.84
N THR A 12 23.13 45.09 -5.89
CA THR A 12 22.69 43.72 -5.71
C THR A 12 22.11 43.55 -4.31
N ILE A 13 20.78 43.57 -4.20
CA ILE A 13 20.07 43.05 -3.04
C ILE A 13 20.08 41.53 -3.20
N SER A 14 21.00 40.87 -2.52
CA SER A 14 20.92 39.44 -2.23
C SER A 14 19.73 39.24 -1.29
N VAL A 15 18.53 39.02 -1.83
CA VAL A 15 17.43 38.47 -1.05
C VAL A 15 17.82 37.03 -0.76
N GLY A 16 18.39 36.80 0.42
CA GLY A 16 18.51 35.46 0.97
C GLY A 16 17.09 34.91 1.10
N ILE A 17 16.72 33.99 0.22
CA ILE A 17 15.51 33.21 0.38
C ILE A 17 15.77 32.28 1.57
N THR A 18 15.39 32.72 2.78
CA THR A 18 15.22 31.80 3.90
C THR A 18 14.07 30.88 3.53
N ALA A 19 14.38 29.61 3.25
CA ALA A 19 13.38 28.58 3.02
C ALA A 19 12.50 28.48 4.28
N HIS A 20 11.25 28.96 4.20
CA HIS A 20 10.22 28.56 5.16
C HIS A 20 9.88 27.09 4.84
N SER A 21 10.26 26.16 5.72
CA SER A 21 9.69 24.81 5.67
C SER A 21 8.27 24.87 6.23
N GLU A 22 7.28 24.47 5.46
CA GLU A 22 5.88 24.43 5.90
C GLU A 22 5.75 23.46 7.11
N SER A 23 5.32 23.98 8.26
CA SER A 23 5.07 23.20 9.48
C SER A 23 3.86 22.27 9.29
N LEU A 24 3.92 21.05 9.84
CA LEU A 24 2.81 20.10 9.80
C LEU A 24 1.73 20.48 10.82
N VAL A 25 0.51 20.81 10.35
CA VAL A 25 -0.62 21.19 11.21
C VAL A 25 -1.80 20.26 10.97
N TYR A 26 -2.31 19.67 12.04
CA TYR A 26 -3.57 18.94 12.07
C TYR A 26 -4.64 19.79 12.77
N GLU A 27 -5.66 20.19 12.02
CA GLU A 27 -6.75 21.00 12.54
C GLU A 27 -7.78 20.13 13.27
N GLY A 28 -8.01 20.45 14.54
CA GLY A 28 -9.10 19.87 15.32
C GLY A 28 -10.43 20.57 15.02
N ARG A 29 -11.47 19.80 14.70
CA ARG A 29 -12.76 20.36 14.26
C ARG A 29 -13.88 20.23 15.29
N SER A 30 -13.79 19.26 16.18
CA SER A 30 -14.82 18.95 17.17
C SER A 30 -14.22 18.18 18.34
N GLY A 31 -14.69 18.45 19.54
CA GLY A 31 -14.24 17.77 20.76
C GLY A 31 -13.83 18.76 21.87
N PRO A 32 -13.48 18.23 23.06
CA PRO A 32 -13.14 19.03 24.23
C PRO A 32 -11.87 19.90 24.06
N GLY A 33 -11.00 19.57 23.11
CA GLY A 33 -9.78 20.31 22.80
C GLY A 33 -9.95 21.48 21.83
N VAL A 34 -11.18 21.74 21.32
CA VAL A 34 -11.41 22.85 20.38
C VAL A 34 -11.02 24.18 21.02
N GLY A 35 -10.21 24.96 20.30
CA GLY A 35 -9.67 26.24 20.77
C GLY A 35 -8.36 26.12 21.56
N LYS A 36 -7.84 24.90 21.76
CA LYS A 36 -6.51 24.65 22.33
C LYS A 36 -5.50 24.29 21.25
N HIS A 37 -4.27 24.77 21.41
CA HIS A 37 -3.16 24.53 20.47
C HIS A 37 -2.01 23.79 21.16
N ILE A 38 -1.72 22.57 20.71
CA ILE A 38 -0.59 21.77 21.16
C ILE A 38 0.52 21.81 20.09
N VAL A 39 1.76 22.11 20.51
CA VAL A 39 2.93 22.10 19.63
C VAL A 39 3.88 20.97 20.03
N PHE A 40 4.23 20.13 19.06
CA PHE A 40 5.10 18.97 19.22
C PHE A 40 6.48 19.25 18.64
N LEU A 41 7.55 18.93 19.36
CA LEU A 41 8.96 19.13 18.96
C LEU A 41 9.65 17.77 18.78
N ALA A 42 9.78 17.32 17.53
CA ALA A 42 10.38 16.03 17.15
C ALA A 42 11.82 16.21 16.64
N GLY A 43 12.76 15.42 17.15
CA GLY A 43 14.17 15.51 16.81
C GLY A 43 15.05 14.52 17.58
N ASP A 44 14.61 13.27 17.71
CA ASP A 44 15.38 12.19 18.31
C ASP A 44 15.82 11.16 17.26
N HIS A 45 17.11 10.83 17.27
CA HIS A 45 17.74 9.98 16.27
C HIS A 45 17.87 8.50 16.67
N GLU A 46 17.20 8.02 17.73
CA GLU A 46 17.21 6.60 18.14
C GLU A 46 15.79 6.02 18.28
N TYR A 47 14.93 6.70 19.04
CA TYR A 47 13.60 6.32 19.51
C TYR A 47 12.43 6.78 18.62
N ARG A 48 12.72 7.37 17.45
CA ARG A 48 11.74 7.67 16.39
C ARG A 48 10.67 8.70 16.80
N SER A 49 11.10 9.84 17.34
CA SER A 49 10.21 10.97 17.65
C SER A 49 9.34 11.43 16.47
N GLU A 50 9.89 11.32 15.26
CA GLU A 50 9.26 11.67 13.99
C GLU A 50 8.14 10.70 13.59
N GLU A 51 8.00 9.58 14.28
CA GLU A 51 6.86 8.66 14.16
C GLU A 51 5.88 8.85 15.34
N THR A 52 6.38 8.89 16.58
CA THR A 52 5.56 9.00 17.79
C THR A 52 4.74 10.29 17.84
N LEU A 53 5.37 11.45 17.66
CA LEU A 53 4.71 12.74 17.85
C LEU A 53 3.60 13.02 16.82
N PRO A 54 3.78 12.79 15.51
CA PRO A 54 2.66 12.90 14.59
C PRO A 54 1.54 11.91 14.91
N ALA A 55 1.83 10.69 15.40
CA ALA A 55 0.77 9.75 15.78
C ALA A 55 -0.11 10.31 16.90
N LEU A 56 0.50 10.79 17.99
CA LEU A 56 -0.22 11.42 19.10
C LEU A 56 -0.98 12.68 18.65
N ALA A 57 -0.37 13.50 17.80
CA ALA A 57 -0.99 14.71 17.26
C ALA A 57 -2.25 14.40 16.43
N ARG A 58 -2.25 13.32 15.65
CA ARG A 58 -3.44 12.87 14.90
C ARG A 58 -4.56 12.38 15.81
N ILE A 59 -4.24 11.62 16.86
CA ILE A 59 -5.22 11.18 17.87
C ILE A 59 -5.88 12.40 18.53
N LEU A 60 -5.06 13.33 19.02
CA LEU A 60 -5.53 14.54 19.72
C LEU A 60 -6.35 15.45 18.81
N SER A 61 -5.97 15.62 17.55
CA SER A 61 -6.73 16.47 16.63
C SER A 61 -8.03 15.83 16.16
N ALA A 62 -7.99 14.56 15.73
CA ALA A 62 -9.15 13.93 15.10
C ALA A 62 -10.20 13.43 16.10
N HIS A 63 -9.79 12.87 17.23
CA HIS A 63 -10.74 12.38 18.25
C HIS A 63 -11.14 13.48 19.23
N HIS A 64 -10.24 14.42 19.53
CA HIS A 64 -10.42 15.34 20.66
C HIS A 64 -10.49 16.81 20.27
N GLY A 65 -10.25 17.16 19.01
CA GLY A 65 -10.47 18.51 18.50
C GLY A 65 -9.39 19.52 18.82
N PHE A 66 -8.22 19.11 19.33
CA PHE A 66 -7.07 20.01 19.50
C PHE A 66 -6.52 20.46 18.14
N LYS A 67 -6.08 21.71 18.04
CA LYS A 67 -5.14 22.10 16.98
C LYS A 67 -3.78 21.55 17.35
N CYS A 68 -3.17 20.74 16.48
CA CYS A 68 -1.86 20.15 16.73
C CYS A 68 -0.86 20.59 15.66
N THR A 69 0.26 21.18 16.05
CA THR A 69 1.38 21.49 15.13
C THR A 69 2.58 20.62 15.49
N VAL A 70 3.16 19.92 14.51
CA VAL A 70 4.36 19.11 14.70
C VAL A 70 5.53 19.75 13.98
N LEU A 71 6.56 20.10 14.75
CA LEU A 71 7.84 20.61 14.27
C LEU A 71 8.84 19.47 14.26
N PHE A 72 9.62 19.38 13.19
CA PHE A 72 10.62 18.32 12.98
C PHE A 72 12.00 18.96 12.83
N THR A 73 13.04 18.28 13.32
CA THR A 73 14.37 18.61 12.83
C THR A 73 14.48 18.20 11.37
N VAL A 74 14.95 19.11 10.53
CA VAL A 74 15.03 18.92 9.08
C VAL A 74 16.41 19.29 8.57
N ASP A 75 16.87 18.58 7.54
CA ASP A 75 18.03 18.96 6.78
C ASP A 75 17.80 20.34 6.12
N PRO A 76 18.65 21.36 6.38
CA PRO A 76 18.41 22.72 5.93
C PRO A 76 18.36 22.89 4.40
N GLU A 77 19.02 22.02 3.65
CA GLU A 77 19.11 22.13 2.18
C GLU A 77 17.90 21.49 1.49
N SER A 78 17.55 20.27 1.91
CA SER A 78 16.48 19.48 1.30
C SER A 78 15.10 19.73 1.92
N GLY A 79 15.05 20.17 3.18
CA GLY A 79 13.83 20.27 3.99
C GLY A 79 13.22 18.92 4.36
N GLU A 80 13.97 17.82 4.21
CA GLU A 80 13.57 16.49 4.63
C GLU A 80 13.77 16.31 6.14
N ILE A 81 12.90 15.54 6.78
CA ILE A 81 13.00 15.16 8.19
C ILE A 81 14.34 14.46 8.39
N ASP A 82 15.17 15.05 9.22
CA ASP A 82 16.44 14.52 9.64
C ASP A 82 16.54 14.64 11.17
N PRO A 83 16.28 13.55 11.90
CA PRO A 83 16.36 13.52 13.35
C PRO A 83 17.77 13.79 13.89
N THR A 84 18.80 13.79 13.04
CA THR A 84 20.19 14.11 13.44
C THR A 84 20.49 15.61 13.33
N ALA A 85 19.77 16.35 12.49
CA ALA A 85 20.04 17.76 12.23
C ALA A 85 19.81 18.68 13.45
N ASP A 86 20.63 19.71 13.56
CA ASP A 86 20.50 20.82 14.53
C ASP A 86 19.70 21.98 13.92
N ASN A 87 18.52 21.68 13.37
CA ASN A 87 17.68 22.67 12.69
C ASN A 87 16.20 22.29 12.85
N LEU A 88 15.48 23.01 13.70
CA LEU A 88 14.08 22.83 14.06
C LEU A 88 13.29 24.11 13.71
N PRO A 89 12.95 24.33 12.43
CA PRO A 89 12.19 25.51 12.01
C PRO A 89 10.76 25.53 12.59
N GLY A 90 10.19 26.73 12.74
CA GLY A 90 8.80 26.93 13.17
C GLY A 90 8.60 27.11 14.68
N THR A 91 9.67 27.20 15.49
CA THR A 91 9.58 27.29 16.96
C THR A 91 8.89 28.56 17.44
N GLU A 92 8.78 29.61 16.63
CA GLU A 92 7.96 30.79 16.91
C GLU A 92 6.48 30.46 17.15
N THR A 93 6.00 29.31 16.63
CA THR A 93 4.63 28.80 16.87
C THR A 93 4.35 28.54 18.36
N LEU A 94 5.40 28.32 19.17
CA LEU A 94 5.26 28.18 20.62
C LEU A 94 4.69 29.45 21.27
N GLY A 95 4.80 30.61 20.63
CA GLY A 95 4.22 31.87 21.12
C GLY A 95 2.71 31.79 21.37
N SER A 96 1.98 30.96 20.60
CA SER A 96 0.52 30.76 20.75
C SER A 96 0.12 29.40 21.33
N ALA A 97 1.07 28.53 21.69
CA ALA A 97 0.77 27.19 22.16
C ALA A 97 0.18 27.19 23.59
N ASP A 98 -0.85 26.38 23.83
CA ASP A 98 -1.32 26.07 25.20
C ASP A 98 -0.47 24.97 25.86
N LEU A 99 0.20 24.14 25.05
CA LEU A 99 1.03 23.03 25.53
C LEU A 99 2.16 22.72 24.53
N ALA A 100 3.35 22.42 25.04
CA ALA A 100 4.47 21.90 24.26
C ALA A 100 4.75 20.43 24.61
N VAL A 101 4.91 19.57 23.60
CA VAL A 101 5.31 18.18 23.76
C VAL A 101 6.72 18.01 23.18
N VAL A 102 7.68 17.67 24.01
CA VAL A 102 9.11 17.65 23.68
C VAL A 102 9.60 16.21 23.56
N PHE A 103 10.15 15.88 22.40
CA PHE A 103 10.85 14.63 22.13
C PHE A 103 12.07 14.94 21.25
N LEU A 104 13.05 15.58 21.88
CA LEU A 104 14.31 16.01 21.27
C LEU A 104 15.49 15.30 21.93
N ARG A 105 16.60 15.19 21.21
CA ARG A 105 17.87 14.68 21.73
C ARG A 105 19.07 15.48 21.27
N PHE A 106 19.89 15.89 22.25
CA PHE A 106 21.21 16.49 22.04
C PHE A 106 21.26 17.59 20.97
N LYS A 107 20.24 18.45 20.93
CA LYS A 107 20.15 19.52 19.94
C LYS A 107 20.96 20.74 20.32
N ASN A 108 21.64 21.29 19.32
CA ASN A 108 22.32 22.57 19.36
C ASN A 108 21.68 23.53 18.36
N LEU A 109 20.43 23.95 18.64
CA LEU A 109 19.65 24.74 17.71
C LEU A 109 20.23 26.16 17.52
N PRO A 110 20.08 26.75 16.31
CA PRO A 110 20.41 28.15 16.06
C PRO A 110 19.68 29.09 17.04
N ALA A 111 20.32 30.20 17.37
CA ALA A 111 19.81 31.16 18.36
C ALA A 111 18.36 31.60 18.10
N ASN A 112 18.00 31.85 16.84
CA ASN A 112 16.65 32.25 16.44
C ASN A 112 15.60 31.14 16.56
N GLN A 113 16.00 29.88 16.65
CA GLN A 113 15.11 28.74 16.90
C GLN A 113 15.07 28.34 18.38
N MET A 114 16.16 28.56 19.10
CA MET A 114 16.24 28.34 20.55
C MET A 114 15.47 29.42 21.33
N GLN A 115 15.56 30.69 20.93
CA GLN A 115 14.93 31.80 21.66
C GLN A 115 13.40 31.62 21.83
N PRO A 116 12.60 31.20 20.83
CA PRO A 116 11.18 30.94 21.06
C PRO A 116 10.88 29.82 22.07
N ILE A 117 11.77 28.83 22.19
CA ILE A 117 11.66 27.79 23.24
C ILE A 117 11.91 28.43 24.62
N VAL A 118 12.92 29.29 24.73
CA VAL A 118 13.19 30.06 25.95
C VAL A 118 12.00 30.94 26.31
N ASP A 119 11.45 31.69 25.36
CA ASP A 119 10.31 32.58 25.59
C ASP A 119 9.06 31.80 26.05
N TYR A 120 8.85 30.59 25.52
CA TYR A 120 7.78 29.69 25.96
C TYR A 120 7.96 29.23 27.41
N LEU A 121 9.19 28.88 27.79
CA LEU A 121 9.52 28.50 29.16
C LEU A 121 9.45 29.69 30.13
N ASP A 122 9.92 30.85 29.70
CA ASP A 122 9.90 32.09 30.49
C ASP A 122 8.46 32.49 30.84
N ARG A 123 7.49 32.27 29.95
CA ARG A 123 6.05 32.47 30.24
C ARG A 123 5.38 31.30 30.96
N ALA A 124 6.16 30.32 31.44
CA ALA A 124 5.71 29.13 32.14
C ALA A 124 4.69 28.28 31.37
N GLY A 125 4.89 28.10 30.07
CA GLY A 125 4.05 27.22 29.25
C GLY A 125 4.11 25.75 29.73
N PRO A 126 2.99 25.00 29.74
CA PRO A 126 2.99 23.58 30.09
C PRO A 126 3.90 22.72 29.19
N VAL A 127 4.55 21.69 29.74
CA VAL A 127 5.49 20.83 29.02
C VAL A 127 5.19 19.34 29.26
N ILE A 128 5.10 18.57 28.18
CA ILE A 128 5.17 17.10 28.22
C ILE A 128 6.53 16.68 27.67
N GLY A 129 7.36 16.06 28.50
CA GLY A 129 8.63 15.48 28.09
C GLY A 129 8.50 13.97 27.88
N LEU A 130 8.70 13.49 26.66
CA LEU A 130 8.86 12.05 26.40
C LEU A 130 10.35 11.70 26.41
N ARG A 131 10.71 10.41 26.51
CA ARG A 131 12.06 9.95 26.14
C ARG A 131 12.37 10.59 24.80
N THR A 132 13.43 11.36 24.55
CA THR A 132 14.71 11.61 25.24
C THR A 132 14.85 13.03 25.82
N ALA A 133 13.73 13.71 26.11
CA ALA A 133 13.70 15.13 26.46
C ALA A 133 14.49 15.53 27.72
N THR A 134 14.81 14.58 28.61
CA THR A 134 15.72 14.81 29.76
C THR A 134 17.12 15.24 29.34
N HIS A 135 17.47 15.06 28.08
CA HIS A 135 18.71 15.52 27.46
C HIS A 135 18.44 16.07 26.06
N ALA A 136 17.37 16.88 25.95
CA ALA A 136 16.95 17.51 24.70
C ALA A 136 18.05 18.33 24.04
N PHE A 137 18.90 19.00 24.82
CA PHE A 137 19.88 19.96 24.31
C PHE A 137 21.31 19.57 24.69
N LYS A 138 22.22 19.72 23.73
CA LYS A 138 23.67 19.62 23.92
C LYS A 138 24.33 20.86 23.32
N ILE A 139 24.56 21.88 24.14
CA ILE A 139 24.87 23.23 23.69
C ILE A 139 26.32 23.59 24.10
N PRO A 140 27.15 24.12 23.18
CA PRO A 140 28.49 24.59 23.49
C PRO A 140 28.51 25.64 24.61
N ALA A 141 29.54 25.60 25.46
CA ALA A 141 29.66 26.47 26.63
C ALA A 141 29.75 27.97 26.29
N ASP A 142 30.20 28.32 25.09
CA ASP A 142 30.30 29.68 24.57
C ASP A 142 28.99 30.20 23.93
N SER A 143 27.96 29.36 23.83
CA SER A 143 26.63 29.78 23.39
C SER A 143 25.93 30.61 24.47
N ALA A 144 25.14 31.60 24.04
CA ALA A 144 24.25 32.37 24.92
C ALA A 144 23.16 31.51 25.59
N PHE A 145 22.94 30.29 25.09
CA PHE A 145 21.96 29.33 25.60
C PHE A 145 22.60 28.14 26.34
N SER A 146 23.90 28.21 26.65
CA SER A 146 24.65 27.12 27.27
C SER A 146 24.03 26.61 28.58
N GLN A 147 23.30 27.46 29.30
CA GLN A 147 22.58 27.06 30.51
C GLN A 147 21.56 25.94 30.30
N TYR A 148 21.00 25.78 29.09
CA TYR A 148 20.02 24.73 28.79
C TYR A 148 20.65 23.37 28.45
N ASP A 149 21.98 23.30 28.30
CA ASP A 149 22.72 22.07 28.07
C ASP A 149 22.46 21.04 29.19
N TYR A 150 22.23 19.78 28.82
CA TYR A 150 21.86 18.73 29.77
C TYR A 150 22.91 18.43 30.85
N VAL A 151 24.17 18.86 30.66
CA VAL A 151 25.27 18.78 31.62
C VAL A 151 25.78 20.16 32.06
N HIS A 152 24.95 21.21 31.96
CA HIS A 152 25.29 22.54 32.47
C HIS A 152 25.68 22.46 33.95
N LYS A 153 26.76 23.16 34.30
CA LYS A 153 27.37 23.14 35.64
C LYS A 153 27.11 24.41 36.44
N GLY A 154 26.49 25.42 35.84
CA GLY A 154 26.14 26.65 36.56
C GLY A 154 25.02 26.41 37.56
N ALA A 155 25.15 27.00 38.74
CA ALA A 155 24.15 26.87 39.81
C ALA A 155 22.82 27.57 39.50
N ASP A 156 22.81 28.44 38.50
CA ASP A 156 21.64 29.16 37.99
C ASP A 156 20.66 28.26 37.24
N TYR A 157 21.15 27.19 36.60
CA TYR A 157 20.31 26.27 35.83
C TYR A 157 20.91 24.85 35.76
N GLU A 158 21.34 24.33 36.92
CA GLU A 158 22.16 23.12 37.02
C GLU A 158 21.55 21.91 36.29
N ARG A 159 22.36 21.19 35.49
CA ARG A 159 21.96 20.05 34.66
C ARG A 159 20.87 20.37 33.62
N GLY A 160 20.69 21.65 33.30
CA GLY A 160 19.99 22.10 32.11
C GLY A 160 18.49 21.93 32.11
N PHE A 161 17.92 22.01 30.90
CA PHE A 161 16.49 21.90 30.65
C PHE A 161 15.86 20.65 31.28
N GLY A 162 16.49 19.49 31.12
CA GLY A 162 15.96 18.23 31.65
C GLY A 162 15.75 18.30 33.16
N ARG A 163 16.78 18.70 33.91
CA ARG A 163 16.66 18.80 35.37
C ARG A 163 15.72 19.93 35.79
N GLN A 164 15.92 21.12 35.26
CA GLN A 164 15.25 22.33 35.75
C GLN A 164 13.79 22.46 35.30
N VAL A 165 13.42 21.91 34.14
CA VAL A 165 12.03 21.89 33.65
C VAL A 165 11.40 20.53 33.92
N LEU A 166 12.00 19.45 33.44
CA LEU A 166 11.38 18.13 33.53
C LEU A 166 11.53 17.49 34.91
N GLY A 167 12.46 17.94 35.74
CA GLY A 167 12.74 17.37 37.06
C GLY A 167 13.84 16.30 37.04
N GLU A 168 14.37 15.92 35.87
CA GLU A 168 15.52 15.01 35.76
C GLU A 168 16.30 15.20 34.45
N SER A 169 17.63 15.11 34.56
CA SER A 169 18.55 15.02 33.42
C SER A 169 19.06 13.60 33.24
N TRP A 170 19.51 13.25 32.03
CA TRP A 170 19.94 11.89 31.69
C TRP A 170 21.07 11.36 32.59
N SER A 171 20.88 10.13 33.09
CA SER A 171 21.82 9.44 33.98
C SER A 171 22.36 8.11 33.40
N GLY A 172 21.82 7.66 32.26
CA GLY A 172 22.20 6.41 31.59
C GLY A 172 21.04 5.40 31.44
N HIS A 173 21.26 4.40 30.59
CA HIS A 173 20.32 3.29 30.38
C HIS A 173 20.27 2.35 31.58
N TYR A 174 19.06 1.96 31.98
CA TYR A 174 18.87 1.01 33.08
C TYR A 174 18.38 -0.35 32.59
N GLY A 175 17.38 -0.40 31.70
CA GLY A 175 17.04 -1.59 30.93
C GLY A 175 17.68 -1.56 29.53
N LYS A 176 17.98 -2.74 29.00
CA LYS A 176 18.59 -2.90 27.68
C LYS A 176 17.52 -2.96 26.59
N ASN A 177 17.53 -1.99 25.67
CA ASN A 177 16.63 -1.97 24.51
C ASN A 177 16.67 -3.30 23.73
N HIS A 178 15.51 -3.73 23.22
CA HIS A 178 15.27 -4.97 22.44
C HIS A 178 15.56 -6.29 23.19
N VAL A 179 15.91 -6.21 24.47
CA VAL A 179 16.15 -7.38 25.32
C VAL A 179 15.25 -7.34 26.56
N MET A 180 15.04 -6.13 27.08
CA MET A 180 14.25 -5.86 28.28
C MET A 180 13.19 -4.80 27.95
N CYS A 181 11.93 -5.20 28.01
CA CYS A 181 10.81 -4.29 28.07
C CYS A 181 10.62 -3.75 29.51
N THR A 182 9.73 -2.78 29.68
CA THR A 182 9.49 -2.12 30.96
C THR A 182 8.01 -2.11 31.31
N ARG A 183 7.67 -2.66 32.48
CA ARG A 183 6.35 -2.48 33.08
C ARG A 183 6.31 -1.17 33.86
N LEU A 184 5.21 -0.43 33.75
CA LEU A 184 5.01 0.83 34.47
C LEU A 184 4.01 0.61 35.62
N ASP A 185 4.53 0.33 36.80
CA ASP A 185 3.74 0.02 38.00
C ASP A 185 3.21 1.31 38.62
N ILE A 186 1.87 1.44 38.72
CA ILE A 186 1.20 2.63 39.26
C ILE A 186 1.13 2.56 40.79
N PRO A 187 1.77 3.49 41.54
CA PRO A 187 1.62 3.59 42.99
C PRO A 187 0.18 3.87 43.40
N GLU A 188 -0.26 3.31 44.53
CA GLU A 188 -1.65 3.40 44.99
C GLU A 188 -2.10 4.86 45.17
N GLU A 189 -1.23 5.70 45.74
CA GLU A 189 -1.42 7.13 45.97
C GLU A 189 -1.56 7.95 44.68
N SER A 190 -1.16 7.39 43.54
CA SER A 190 -1.20 8.05 42.23
C SER A 190 -2.41 7.66 41.40
N LYS A 191 -3.07 6.52 41.68
CA LYS A 191 -4.23 6.00 40.91
C LYS A 191 -5.39 6.99 40.76
N SER A 192 -5.57 7.88 41.73
CA SER A 192 -6.62 8.90 41.70
C SER A 192 -6.32 10.10 40.79
N HIS A 193 -5.07 10.23 40.31
CA HIS A 193 -4.67 11.35 39.47
C HIS A 193 -5.40 11.29 38.11
N PRO A 194 -5.94 12.42 37.58
CA PRO A 194 -6.72 12.42 36.34
C PRO A 194 -6.01 11.77 35.15
N ILE A 195 -4.68 11.93 35.06
CA ILE A 195 -3.87 11.32 33.99
C ILE A 195 -3.98 9.79 33.93
N LEU A 196 -4.20 9.14 35.07
CA LEU A 196 -4.25 7.67 35.16
C LEU A 196 -5.68 7.12 35.00
N ARG A 197 -6.67 7.96 34.72
CA ARG A 197 -8.04 7.52 34.49
C ARG A 197 -8.11 6.65 33.23
N GLY A 198 -8.58 5.40 33.39
CA GLY A 198 -8.63 4.42 32.31
C GLY A 198 -7.28 3.77 31.96
N VAL A 199 -6.21 4.05 32.72
CA VAL A 199 -4.88 3.44 32.58
C VAL A 199 -4.75 2.37 33.66
N THR A 200 -4.47 1.13 33.27
CA THR A 200 -4.47 -0.02 34.20
C THR A 200 -3.10 -0.66 34.34
N LYS A 201 -2.48 -1.08 33.24
CA LYS A 201 -1.20 -1.79 33.20
C LYS A 201 -0.33 -1.23 32.07
N PRO A 202 0.09 0.05 32.16
CA PRO A 202 0.89 0.66 31.12
C PRO A 202 2.22 -0.09 30.98
N TRP A 203 2.63 -0.28 29.73
CA TRP A 203 3.83 -1.03 29.39
C TRP A 203 4.58 -0.39 28.23
N ALA A 204 5.90 -0.52 28.22
CA ALA A 204 6.77 0.02 27.19
C ALA A 204 7.74 -1.05 26.68
N GLN A 205 8.02 -1.03 25.38
CA GLN A 205 9.02 -1.92 24.76
C GLN A 205 10.45 -1.46 25.07
N SER A 206 10.66 -0.17 25.29
CA SER A 206 11.95 0.41 25.63
C SER A 206 12.36 0.11 27.08
N GLY A 207 13.66 -0.07 27.31
CA GLY A 207 14.20 -0.46 28.62
C GLY A 207 14.29 0.67 29.67
N GLY A 208 13.91 1.91 29.35
CA GLY A 208 13.95 3.02 30.31
C GLY A 208 15.35 3.60 30.61
N TYR A 209 15.40 4.56 31.52
CA TYR A 209 16.60 5.12 32.15
C TYR A 209 16.55 4.91 33.65
N TRP A 210 17.69 5.00 34.33
CA TRP A 210 17.66 5.22 35.77
C TRP A 210 17.27 6.68 36.01
N THR A 211 16.50 6.95 37.04
CA THR A 211 15.99 8.29 37.31
C THR A 211 15.86 8.52 38.79
N GLU A 212 16.20 9.74 39.20
CA GLU A 212 16.00 10.27 40.54
C GLU A 212 15.43 11.68 40.40
N PRO A 213 14.14 11.80 39.99
CA PRO A 213 13.52 13.10 39.80
C PRO A 213 13.63 13.96 41.05
N MET A 214 13.64 15.28 40.87
CA MET A 214 13.68 16.25 41.97
C MET A 214 12.58 16.00 43.01
N ASP A 215 12.83 16.36 44.26
CA ASP A 215 11.91 16.11 45.38
C ASP A 215 10.52 16.74 45.22
N ASP A 216 10.40 17.76 44.37
CA ASP A 216 9.13 18.41 44.01
C ASP A 216 8.33 17.67 42.94
N CYS A 217 8.84 16.55 42.43
CA CYS A 217 8.16 15.68 41.48
C CYS A 217 7.20 14.72 42.19
N LYS A 218 5.98 14.58 41.66
CA LYS A 218 5.05 13.51 42.02
C LYS A 218 5.17 12.37 41.00
N VAL A 219 5.62 11.21 41.46
CA VAL A 219 5.73 10.00 40.62
C VAL A 219 4.35 9.41 40.35
N LEU A 220 4.03 9.17 39.08
CA LEU A 220 2.78 8.55 38.64
C LEU A 220 2.93 7.07 38.31
N ALA A 221 4.11 6.64 37.86
CA ALA A 221 4.41 5.23 37.61
C ALA A 221 5.90 4.93 37.82
N MET A 222 6.18 3.76 38.38
CA MET A 222 7.52 3.19 38.56
C MET A 222 7.86 2.29 37.37
N ALA A 223 8.96 2.56 36.68
CA ALA A 223 9.54 1.72 35.64
C ALA A 223 10.25 0.50 36.26
N GLN A 224 9.74 -0.69 35.96
CA GLN A 224 10.32 -1.97 36.30
C GLN A 224 10.78 -2.69 35.03
N PRO A 225 12.09 -2.75 34.75
CA PRO A 225 12.62 -3.56 33.65
C PRO A 225 12.32 -5.05 33.87
N LEU A 226 11.98 -5.74 32.78
CA LEU A 226 11.67 -7.17 32.75
C LEU A 226 12.71 -7.96 31.94
N ASN A 227 12.85 -9.25 32.25
CA ASN A 227 13.75 -10.20 31.60
C ASN A 227 13.11 -10.79 30.34
N GLY A 228 12.82 -9.94 29.37
CA GLY A 228 12.20 -10.31 28.11
C GLY A 228 11.46 -9.14 27.47
N MET A 229 10.78 -9.42 26.36
CA MET A 229 10.02 -8.44 25.58
C MET A 229 8.50 -8.61 25.69
N SER A 230 8.03 -9.30 26.75
CA SER A 230 6.61 -9.49 27.05
C SER A 230 6.23 -8.79 28.35
N PRO A 231 5.01 -8.21 28.47
CA PRO A 231 4.50 -7.63 29.72
C PRO A 231 4.50 -8.59 30.92
N ASP A 232 4.43 -9.90 30.67
CA ASP A 232 4.39 -10.94 31.70
C ASP A 232 5.77 -11.57 31.98
N SER A 233 6.85 -11.04 31.37
CA SER A 233 8.20 -11.51 31.66
C SER A 233 8.60 -11.29 33.12
N ASP A 234 9.42 -12.18 33.66
CA ASP A 234 9.97 -12.04 35.01
C ASP A 234 10.70 -10.71 35.20
N VAL A 235 10.76 -10.20 36.43
CA VAL A 235 11.56 -9.02 36.75
C VAL A 235 13.02 -9.25 36.37
N ALA A 236 13.65 -8.26 35.72
CA ALA A 236 15.07 -8.36 35.37
C ALA A 236 15.94 -8.41 36.64
N GLU A 237 16.81 -9.42 36.72
CA GLU A 237 17.66 -9.64 37.88
C GLU A 237 18.55 -8.42 38.16
N GLY A 238 18.57 -7.96 39.42
CA GLY A 238 19.35 -6.80 39.84
C GLY A 238 18.82 -5.43 39.36
N LYS A 239 17.61 -5.37 38.80
CA LYS A 239 16.97 -4.12 38.33
C LYS A 239 15.79 -3.75 39.23
N LEU A 240 16.01 -2.83 40.17
CA LEU A 240 14.97 -2.30 41.05
C LEU A 240 14.04 -1.32 40.29
N PRO A 241 12.76 -1.20 40.66
CA PRO A 241 11.89 -0.18 40.09
C PRO A 241 12.44 1.23 40.37
N CYS A 242 12.35 2.12 39.38
CA CYS A 242 12.68 3.55 39.51
C CYS A 242 11.58 4.43 38.92
N PRO A 243 11.49 5.74 39.21
CA PRO A 243 10.44 6.60 38.64
C PRO A 243 10.45 6.66 37.10
N GLY A 244 9.45 6.05 36.45
CA GLY A 244 9.33 6.02 34.98
C GLY A 244 8.47 7.14 34.40
N VAL A 245 7.54 7.66 35.21
CA VAL A 245 6.59 8.72 34.86
C VAL A 245 6.36 9.60 36.08
N TRP A 246 6.42 10.92 35.91
CA TRP A 246 6.16 11.88 36.99
C TRP A 246 5.58 13.18 36.46
N ILE A 247 5.04 13.99 37.38
CA ILE A 247 4.57 15.34 37.12
C ILE A 247 5.25 16.32 38.09
N ARG A 248 5.37 17.58 37.69
CA ARG A 248 5.81 18.68 38.57
C ARG A 248 5.32 20.02 38.04
N ASN A 249 5.70 21.10 38.72
CA ASN A 249 5.65 22.45 38.15
C ASN A 249 7.06 23.03 38.10
N TYR A 250 7.37 23.81 37.06
CA TYR A 250 8.60 24.60 37.00
C TYR A 250 8.28 26.10 37.06
N ASP A 251 9.28 26.90 37.40
CA ASP A 251 9.17 28.36 37.43
C ASP A 251 9.54 28.97 36.07
N GLY A 252 8.65 29.80 35.54
CA GLY A 252 8.98 30.75 34.47
C GLY A 252 9.74 31.95 35.01
N LYS A 253 10.09 32.87 34.12
CA LYS A 253 10.90 34.05 34.42
C LYS A 253 10.31 34.94 35.51
N ASP A 254 8.98 35.07 35.51
CA ASP A 254 8.25 35.88 36.49
C ASP A 254 7.70 35.04 37.66
N SER A 255 8.28 33.86 37.92
CA SER A 255 7.83 32.88 38.94
C SER A 255 6.42 32.32 38.72
N SER A 256 5.86 32.48 37.52
CA SER A 256 4.67 31.76 37.09
C SER A 256 4.96 30.26 37.01
N LYS A 257 3.97 29.42 37.32
CA LYS A 257 4.15 27.96 37.39
C LYS A 257 3.68 27.27 36.12
N GLY A 258 4.57 26.52 35.46
CA GLY A 258 4.25 25.72 34.28
C GLY A 258 4.08 24.25 34.64
N ARG A 259 2.96 23.62 34.23
CA ARG A 259 2.67 22.20 34.48
C ARG A 259 3.61 21.31 33.66
N VAL A 260 4.10 20.23 34.26
CA VAL A 260 4.99 19.27 33.61
C VAL A 260 4.50 17.85 33.79
N PHE A 261 4.49 17.08 32.70
CA PHE A 261 4.50 15.62 32.74
C PHE A 261 5.77 15.15 32.04
N ALA A 262 6.46 14.19 32.65
CA ALA A 262 7.69 13.64 32.09
C ALA A 262 7.69 12.12 32.19
N THR A 263 8.20 11.47 31.16
CA THR A 263 8.45 10.02 31.15
C THR A 263 9.74 9.68 30.43
N THR A 264 10.40 8.60 30.84
CA THR A 264 11.59 8.05 30.18
C THR A 264 11.28 7.00 29.11
N HIS A 265 10.01 6.94 28.71
CA HIS A 265 9.49 6.13 27.61
C HIS A 265 8.81 7.01 26.56
N GLY A 266 8.33 6.42 25.47
CA GLY A 266 7.73 7.15 24.34
C GLY A 266 8.30 6.79 22.98
N ALA A 267 9.17 5.76 22.92
CA ALA A 267 9.66 5.26 21.64
C ALA A 267 8.49 4.86 20.73
N SER A 268 8.71 4.86 19.42
CA SER A 268 7.65 4.57 18.44
C SER A 268 6.86 3.29 18.74
N GLU A 269 7.54 2.24 19.19
CA GLU A 269 6.94 0.96 19.56
C GLU A 269 6.28 0.95 20.96
N ASP A 270 6.65 1.88 21.86
CA ASP A 270 6.05 1.97 23.21
C ASP A 270 4.58 2.36 23.13
N ILE A 271 4.24 3.28 22.21
CA ILE A 271 2.85 3.74 22.06
C ILE A 271 1.95 2.73 21.36
N LEU A 272 2.43 1.53 21.00
CA LEU A 272 1.55 0.44 20.58
C LEU A 272 0.69 -0.07 21.74
N ASP A 273 1.22 0.01 22.97
CA ASP A 273 0.47 -0.27 24.18
C ASP A 273 -0.62 0.80 24.41
N LEU A 274 -1.86 0.35 24.55
CA LEU A 274 -3.01 1.24 24.68
C LEU A 274 -2.96 2.05 25.97
N ASP A 275 -2.57 1.43 27.09
CA ASP A 275 -2.58 2.08 28.40
C ASP A 275 -1.48 3.14 28.49
N PHE A 276 -0.29 2.85 27.99
CA PHE A 276 0.79 3.83 27.87
C PHE A 276 0.39 4.99 26.94
N ARG A 277 -0.19 4.69 25.77
CA ARG A 277 -0.67 5.71 24.83
C ARG A 277 -1.76 6.59 25.47
N ARG A 278 -2.75 5.98 26.13
CA ARG A 278 -3.83 6.70 26.83
C ARG A 278 -3.28 7.62 27.93
N MET A 279 -2.29 7.17 28.69
CA MET A 279 -1.64 7.99 29.72
C MET A 279 -1.05 9.29 29.12
N ILE A 280 -0.42 9.22 27.95
CA ILE A 280 0.12 10.41 27.28
C ILE A 280 -1.00 11.33 26.75
N ILE A 281 -2.07 10.76 26.18
CA ILE A 281 -3.24 11.53 25.74
C ILE A 281 -3.88 12.27 26.94
N ASN A 282 -4.09 11.58 28.06
CA ASN A 282 -4.61 12.17 29.28
C ASN A 282 -3.69 13.27 29.84
N ALA A 283 -2.36 13.09 29.75
CA ALA A 283 -1.39 14.11 30.12
C ALA A 283 -1.53 15.38 29.26
N CYS A 284 -1.88 15.26 27.97
CA CYS A 284 -2.13 16.41 27.09
C CYS A 284 -3.36 17.20 27.54
N PHE A 285 -4.45 16.52 27.90
CA PHE A 285 -5.64 17.16 28.48
C PHE A 285 -5.30 17.89 29.79
N TRP A 286 -4.63 17.22 30.71
CA TRP A 286 -4.21 17.81 31.98
C TRP A 286 -3.25 19.00 31.79
N GLY A 287 -2.32 18.91 30.84
CA GLY A 287 -1.42 20.02 30.49
C GLY A 287 -2.18 21.25 29.99
N CYS A 288 -3.26 21.04 29.23
CA CYS A 288 -4.13 22.12 28.71
C CYS A 288 -5.17 22.62 29.72
N GLY A 289 -5.21 22.09 30.95
CA GLY A 289 -6.20 22.45 31.97
C GLY A 289 -7.59 21.85 31.73
N LEU A 290 -7.66 20.71 31.03
CA LEU A 290 -8.89 20.00 30.66
C LEU A 290 -9.06 18.68 31.43
N GLU A 291 -8.51 18.58 32.66
CA GLU A 291 -8.57 17.37 33.48
C GLU A 291 -10.00 16.84 33.74
N ASP A 292 -10.99 17.71 33.78
CA ASP A 292 -12.40 17.34 33.96
C ASP A 292 -13.00 16.63 32.73
N GLN A 293 -12.38 16.78 31.56
CA GLN A 293 -12.80 16.13 30.30
C GLN A 293 -12.17 14.75 30.11
N ILE A 294 -11.23 14.35 30.96
CA ILE A 294 -10.61 13.04 30.88
C ILE A 294 -11.62 12.00 31.36
N THR A 295 -11.98 11.02 30.53
CA THR A 295 -12.83 9.89 30.93
C THR A 295 -12.05 8.57 30.79
N SER A 296 -12.51 7.50 31.44
CA SER A 296 -11.81 6.20 31.37
C SER A 296 -11.88 5.56 29.98
N ASP A 297 -12.85 5.96 29.17
CA ASP A 297 -13.13 5.51 27.81
C ASP A 297 -12.71 6.54 26.75
N LEU A 298 -11.98 7.61 27.15
CA LEU A 298 -11.46 8.60 26.22
C LEU A 298 -10.64 7.90 25.13
N SER A 299 -11.02 8.09 23.86
CA SER A 299 -10.40 7.35 22.76
C SER A 299 -8.90 7.67 22.69
N ALA A 300 -8.12 6.61 22.63
CA ALA A 300 -6.70 6.67 22.35
C ALA A 300 -6.40 5.78 21.13
N ASP A 301 -7.35 5.61 20.22
CA ASP A 301 -7.15 4.80 19.03
C ASP A 301 -6.32 5.55 18.00
N PHE A 302 -5.51 4.84 17.22
CA PHE A 302 -4.73 5.48 16.16
C PHE A 302 -5.64 6.02 15.06
N VAL A 303 -5.24 7.17 14.52
CA VAL A 303 -5.89 7.81 13.37
C VAL A 303 -4.95 7.65 12.17
N GLY A 304 -5.37 6.79 11.24
CA GLY A 304 -4.52 6.29 10.17
C GLY A 304 -3.65 5.11 10.60
N ALA A 305 -2.95 4.49 9.65
CA ALA A 305 -2.07 3.37 9.93
C ALA A 305 -0.83 3.82 10.73
N TYR A 306 -0.53 3.10 11.80
CA TYR A 306 0.69 3.29 12.59
C TYR A 306 1.48 1.99 12.63
N GLN A 307 2.51 1.92 11.78
CA GLN A 307 3.43 0.80 11.68
C GLN A 307 4.83 1.32 11.99
N PRO A 308 5.18 1.43 13.28
CA PRO A 308 6.44 2.05 13.66
C PRO A 308 7.62 1.22 13.17
N SER A 309 8.70 1.90 12.78
CA SER A 309 9.98 1.22 12.59
C SER A 309 10.57 0.85 13.95
N THR A 310 11.28 -0.29 14.01
CA THR A 310 12.00 -0.68 15.23
C THR A 310 13.00 0.40 15.61
N PHE A 311 12.87 0.91 16.84
CA PHE A 311 13.69 2.04 17.25
C PHE A 311 15.16 1.64 17.37
N GLN A 312 16.04 2.36 16.71
CA GLN A 312 17.50 2.15 16.76
C GLN A 312 18.20 3.37 16.16
N PHE A 313 19.50 3.49 16.42
CA PHE A 313 20.35 4.44 15.72
C PHE A 313 20.31 4.20 14.20
N ASP A 314 20.32 5.28 13.43
CA ASP A 314 20.31 5.27 11.95
C ASP A 314 19.11 4.56 11.29
N GLY A 315 18.11 4.14 12.08
CA GLY A 315 16.91 3.44 11.60
C GLY A 315 15.79 4.33 11.08
N TYR A 316 15.97 5.66 11.06
CA TYR A 316 14.94 6.59 10.59
C TYR A 316 14.74 6.51 9.07
N ARG A 317 13.50 6.74 8.64
CA ARG A 317 13.14 6.71 7.22
C ARG A 317 13.56 8.01 6.54
N ARG A 318 14.33 7.90 5.45
CA ARG A 318 14.88 9.02 4.68
C ARG A 318 13.93 9.44 3.56
N GLY A 319 14.11 10.66 3.03
CA GLY A 319 13.35 11.09 1.87
C GLY A 319 11.95 11.61 2.19
N ILE A 320 11.64 12.01 3.43
CA ILE A 320 10.28 12.40 3.85
C ILE A 320 10.32 13.84 4.35
N LYS A 321 9.38 14.68 3.92
CA LYS A 321 9.21 16.06 4.42
C LYS A 321 8.05 16.13 5.42
N PRO A 322 8.02 17.12 6.35
CA PRO A 322 6.91 17.29 7.28
C PRO A 322 5.53 17.30 6.62
N THR A 323 5.40 17.94 5.46
CA THR A 323 4.14 18.03 4.69
C THR A 323 3.65 16.69 4.15
N ASP A 324 4.54 15.70 3.98
CA ASP A 324 4.15 14.36 3.50
C ASP A 324 3.32 13.61 4.56
N LEU A 325 3.32 14.08 5.81
CA LEU A 325 2.56 13.49 6.92
C LEU A 325 1.18 14.13 7.13
N ALA A 326 0.77 15.13 6.32
CA ALA A 326 -0.44 15.91 6.56
C ALA A 326 -1.77 15.14 6.36
N ASP A 327 -1.79 14.04 5.62
CA ASP A 327 -2.98 13.19 5.50
C ASP A 327 -3.15 12.30 6.74
N LEU A 328 -4.23 12.52 7.50
CA LEU A 328 -4.58 11.72 8.68
C LEU A 328 -4.71 10.22 8.40
N ASN A 329 -5.01 9.84 7.15
CA ASN A 329 -5.23 8.45 6.76
C ASN A 329 -3.99 7.76 6.20
N SER A 330 -2.92 8.50 5.90
CA SER A 330 -1.68 7.92 5.39
C SER A 330 -0.89 7.22 6.50
N PRO A 331 -0.11 6.16 6.21
CA PRO A 331 0.81 5.61 7.19
C PRO A 331 1.84 6.68 7.62
N ILE A 332 2.06 6.80 8.93
CA ILE A 332 3.05 7.73 9.47
C ILE A 332 4.45 7.34 8.99
N MET A 333 5.21 8.34 8.54
CA MET A 333 6.54 8.22 7.96
C MET A 333 6.59 7.24 6.78
N SER A 334 5.56 7.19 5.93
CA SER A 334 5.64 6.44 4.67
C SER A 334 6.74 7.01 3.77
N THR A 335 7.59 6.14 3.21
CA THR A 335 8.60 6.55 2.21
C THR A 335 7.99 6.77 0.82
N GLU A 336 6.68 6.52 0.67
CA GLU A 336 5.91 6.86 -0.51
C GLU A 336 5.45 8.32 -0.42
N LYS A 337 6.18 9.26 -1.05
CA LYS A 337 5.75 10.68 -1.11
C LYS A 337 4.36 10.81 -1.75
N ARG A 338 3.38 11.40 -1.04
CA ARG A 338 2.06 11.74 -1.62
C ARG A 338 1.56 13.12 -1.17
N ILE A 339 1.01 13.84 -2.15
CA ILE A 339 0.50 15.22 -2.12
C ILE A 339 -0.94 15.21 -1.58
N VAL A 340 -1.22 16.01 -0.55
CA VAL A 340 -2.55 16.12 0.09
C VAL A 340 -3.56 16.86 -0.80
N LEU A 341 -4.79 16.33 -0.89
CA LEU A 341 -5.96 17.03 -1.45
C LEU A 341 -7.19 16.86 -0.55
N PRO A 342 -8.06 17.89 -0.43
CA PRO A 342 -9.22 17.83 0.44
C PRO A 342 -10.36 16.98 -0.14
N ALA A 343 -11.13 16.37 0.76
CA ALA A 343 -12.31 15.57 0.47
C ALA A 343 -13.50 16.41 0.01
N SER A 344 -14.13 16.02 -1.10
CA SER A 344 -15.56 16.22 -1.38
C SER A 344 -15.96 15.44 -2.64
N ARG A 345 -16.98 14.59 -2.52
CA ARG A 345 -17.72 13.99 -3.65
C ARG A 345 -18.55 15.08 -4.33
N THR A 346 -18.62 14.99 -5.66
CA THR A 346 -19.50 15.73 -6.61
C THR A 346 -18.98 17.02 -7.27
N ALA A 347 -17.88 16.88 -8.02
CA ALA A 347 -17.71 17.49 -9.34
C ALA A 347 -16.69 16.65 -10.12
N LYS A 348 -16.87 16.40 -11.42
CA LYS A 348 -15.91 15.65 -12.25
C LYS A 348 -14.51 16.30 -12.14
N ARG A 349 -13.62 15.70 -11.35
CA ARG A 349 -12.23 16.16 -11.22
C ARG A 349 -11.52 15.91 -12.54
N LYS A 350 -11.28 16.95 -13.32
CA LYS A 350 -10.58 16.84 -14.60
C LYS A 350 -9.11 16.50 -14.35
N PHE A 351 -8.64 15.39 -14.91
CA PHE A 351 -7.26 14.97 -14.93
C PHE A 351 -6.48 15.68 -16.04
N ASN A 352 -5.20 15.97 -15.75
CA ASN A 352 -4.19 16.41 -16.70
C ASN A 352 -3.20 15.27 -16.95
N ALA A 353 -2.56 15.27 -18.13
CA ALA A 353 -1.61 14.23 -18.55
C ALA A 353 -0.22 14.41 -17.90
N ASN A 354 -0.17 14.33 -16.57
CA ASN A 354 1.05 14.31 -15.77
C ASN A 354 0.83 13.46 -14.50
N VAL A 355 1.93 13.01 -13.91
CA VAL A 355 1.92 12.12 -12.73
C VAL A 355 1.18 12.76 -11.55
N ASP A 356 1.45 14.03 -11.25
CA ASP A 356 0.86 14.70 -10.08
C ASP A 356 -0.66 14.79 -10.16
N SER A 357 -1.19 15.06 -11.36
CA SER A 357 -2.63 15.07 -11.58
C SER A 357 -3.25 13.68 -11.51
N LEU A 358 -2.56 12.65 -12.01
CA LEU A 358 -3.07 11.27 -12.05
C LEU A 358 -2.95 10.55 -10.70
N ARG A 359 -2.05 10.99 -9.81
CA ARG A 359 -1.93 10.48 -8.42
C ARG A 359 -3.20 10.62 -7.58
N ARG A 360 -4.16 11.42 -8.06
CA ARG A 360 -5.51 11.59 -7.51
C ARG A 360 -6.45 10.45 -7.88
N TYR A 361 -5.99 9.46 -8.64
CA TYR A 361 -6.71 8.23 -8.89
C TYR A 361 -6.93 7.49 -7.57
N GLU A 362 -8.16 7.04 -7.38
CA GLU A 362 -8.57 6.17 -6.28
C GLU A 362 -9.21 4.94 -6.92
N CYS A 363 -8.81 3.74 -6.47
CA CYS A 363 -9.39 2.52 -6.97
C CYS A 363 -10.88 2.45 -6.55
N PRO A 364 -11.84 2.34 -7.50
CA PRO A 364 -13.25 2.40 -7.19
C PRO A 364 -13.73 1.19 -6.39
N GLU A 365 -14.69 1.40 -5.48
CA GLU A 365 -15.20 0.36 -4.59
C GLU A 365 -15.79 -0.85 -5.35
N TRP A 366 -16.38 -0.65 -6.52
CA TRP A 366 -16.90 -1.77 -7.32
C TRP A 366 -15.79 -2.78 -7.66
N PHE A 367 -14.57 -2.32 -7.92
CA PHE A 367 -13.44 -3.19 -8.22
C PHE A 367 -12.96 -3.88 -6.96
N ARG A 368 -12.86 -3.15 -5.85
CA ARG A 368 -12.51 -3.72 -4.54
C ARG A 368 -13.51 -4.78 -4.09
N ASP A 369 -14.78 -4.66 -4.46
CA ASP A 369 -15.82 -5.64 -4.10
C ASP A 369 -15.89 -6.83 -5.08
N ALA A 370 -15.44 -6.63 -6.31
CA ALA A 370 -15.53 -7.60 -7.40
C ALA A 370 -14.70 -8.87 -7.15
N LYS A 371 -13.46 -8.72 -6.66
CA LYS A 371 -12.46 -9.77 -6.37
C LYS A 371 -12.00 -10.65 -7.54
N PHE A 372 -12.90 -11.04 -8.41
CA PHE A 372 -12.67 -12.01 -9.47
C PHE A 372 -13.20 -11.50 -10.81
N GLY A 373 -12.30 -11.47 -11.79
CA GLY A 373 -12.61 -11.17 -13.18
C GLY A 373 -12.01 -12.21 -14.12
N ILE A 374 -12.52 -12.25 -15.34
CA ILE A 374 -12.02 -13.12 -16.40
C ILE A 374 -11.50 -12.27 -17.56
N TYR A 375 -10.41 -12.72 -18.18
CA TYR A 375 -9.99 -12.21 -19.47
C TYR A 375 -9.52 -13.28 -20.44
N LEU A 376 -9.25 -12.89 -21.68
CA LEU A 376 -8.91 -13.80 -22.78
C LEU A 376 -7.79 -13.22 -23.65
N HIS A 377 -6.81 -14.05 -23.97
CA HIS A 377 -5.92 -13.85 -25.11
C HIS A 377 -6.42 -14.68 -26.30
N TRP A 378 -7.15 -14.01 -27.20
CA TRP A 378 -7.74 -14.65 -28.38
C TRP A 378 -7.56 -13.76 -29.60
N GLY A 379 -6.98 -14.32 -30.66
CA GLY A 379 -6.59 -13.56 -31.85
C GLY A 379 -6.25 -14.50 -33.01
N ALA A 380 -5.76 -13.96 -34.12
CA ALA A 380 -5.37 -14.77 -35.27
C ALA A 380 -4.25 -15.78 -34.93
N TYR A 381 -3.43 -15.49 -33.90
CA TYR A 381 -2.44 -16.43 -33.37
C TYR A 381 -3.05 -17.72 -32.80
N SER A 382 -4.34 -17.72 -32.45
CA SER A 382 -5.04 -18.90 -31.93
C SER A 382 -5.26 -19.99 -32.99
N VAL A 383 -5.20 -19.66 -34.29
CA VAL A 383 -5.40 -20.62 -35.40
C VAL A 383 -4.44 -21.81 -35.33
N VAL A 384 -3.23 -21.59 -34.81
CA VAL A 384 -2.18 -22.61 -34.75
C VAL A 384 -2.23 -23.42 -33.45
N GLU A 385 -3.01 -22.97 -32.45
CA GLU A 385 -3.12 -23.63 -31.14
C GLU A 385 -1.78 -23.85 -30.42
N ARG A 386 -0.84 -22.90 -30.55
CA ARG A 386 0.51 -22.94 -29.94
C ARG A 386 0.81 -21.76 -29.01
N GLY A 387 -0.22 -21.02 -28.61
CA GLY A 387 -0.08 -19.82 -27.78
C GLY A 387 0.16 -18.53 -28.57
N GLU A 388 -0.02 -17.42 -27.88
CA GLU A 388 -0.10 -16.07 -28.45
C GLU A 388 1.24 -15.49 -28.94
N TRP A 389 2.37 -15.99 -28.42
CA TRP A 389 3.70 -15.61 -28.89
C TRP A 389 4.13 -16.30 -30.18
N TYR A 390 3.33 -17.24 -30.70
CA TYR A 390 3.61 -17.90 -31.99
C TYR A 390 3.84 -16.87 -33.10
N ALA A 391 3.05 -15.78 -33.11
CA ALA A 391 3.14 -14.68 -34.08
C ALA A 391 4.53 -14.01 -34.17
N ARG A 392 5.36 -14.13 -33.13
CA ARG A 392 6.76 -13.70 -33.14
C ARG A 392 7.71 -14.87 -33.36
N LYS A 393 7.54 -15.95 -32.58
CA LYS A 393 8.49 -17.06 -32.52
C LYS A 393 8.62 -17.81 -33.84
N LEU A 394 7.60 -17.76 -34.70
CA LEU A 394 7.69 -18.30 -36.06
C LEU A 394 8.77 -17.64 -36.92
N TYR A 395 9.27 -16.44 -36.54
CA TYR A 395 10.38 -15.73 -37.21
C TYR A 395 11.72 -15.84 -36.46
N GLU A 396 11.79 -16.60 -35.38
CA GLU A 396 13.03 -16.80 -34.61
C GLU A 396 13.70 -18.10 -35.09
N GLU A 397 14.59 -17.99 -36.09
CA GLU A 397 15.28 -19.13 -36.72
C GLU A 397 15.81 -20.13 -35.69
N GLY A 398 15.45 -21.41 -35.88
CA GLY A 398 15.89 -22.50 -35.02
C GLY A 398 15.08 -22.71 -33.74
N SER A 399 14.15 -21.81 -33.39
CA SER A 399 13.20 -22.01 -32.29
C SER A 399 12.22 -23.17 -32.57
N GLU A 400 11.54 -23.65 -31.53
CA GLU A 400 10.54 -24.73 -31.66
C GLU A 400 9.40 -24.32 -32.61
N ASP A 401 8.86 -23.12 -32.44
CA ASP A 401 7.75 -22.64 -33.26
C ASP A 401 8.17 -22.33 -34.71
N TYR A 402 9.39 -21.84 -34.94
CA TYR A 402 9.95 -21.70 -36.29
C TYR A 402 10.04 -23.05 -36.99
N LYS A 403 10.61 -24.07 -36.34
CA LYS A 403 10.76 -25.42 -36.94
C LYS A 403 9.41 -26.02 -37.30
N TYR A 404 8.45 -25.94 -36.36
CA TYR A 404 7.08 -26.37 -36.60
C TYR A 404 6.43 -25.60 -37.76
N HIS A 405 6.66 -24.28 -37.84
CA HIS A 405 6.14 -23.45 -38.92
C HIS A 405 6.67 -23.88 -40.30
N VAL A 406 7.99 -24.07 -40.41
CA VAL A 406 8.62 -24.52 -41.66
C VAL A 406 8.11 -25.90 -42.08
N GLU A 407 7.96 -26.83 -41.14
CA GLU A 407 7.45 -28.18 -41.41
C GLU A 407 5.98 -28.19 -41.84
N THR A 408 5.15 -27.32 -41.24
CA THR A 408 3.68 -27.37 -41.41
C THR A 408 3.17 -26.44 -42.51
N TYR A 409 3.74 -25.24 -42.63
CA TYR A 409 3.24 -24.17 -43.50
C TYR A 409 4.25 -23.70 -44.55
N GLY A 410 5.53 -23.98 -44.35
CA GLY A 410 6.62 -23.52 -45.20
C GLY A 410 7.44 -22.38 -44.58
N HIS A 411 8.46 -21.91 -45.30
CA HIS A 411 9.37 -20.89 -44.79
C HIS A 411 8.64 -19.55 -44.55
N PRO A 412 8.99 -18.75 -43.50
CA PRO A 412 8.30 -17.49 -43.17
C PRO A 412 8.30 -16.40 -44.26
N SER A 413 9.07 -16.57 -45.34
CA SER A 413 9.04 -15.71 -46.52
C SER A 413 7.88 -16.02 -47.48
N GLU A 414 7.38 -17.27 -47.45
CA GLU A 414 6.32 -17.76 -48.34
C GLU A 414 4.97 -17.75 -47.63
N PHE A 415 4.95 -18.25 -46.40
CA PHE A 415 3.80 -18.24 -45.51
C PHE A 415 4.25 -17.63 -44.19
N GLY A 416 3.64 -16.54 -43.75
CA GLY A 416 3.99 -15.90 -42.47
C GLY A 416 2.75 -15.45 -41.70
N TYR A 417 2.95 -14.67 -40.64
CA TYR A 417 1.88 -14.38 -39.68
C TYR A 417 0.63 -13.77 -40.33
N LYS A 418 0.81 -12.88 -41.33
CA LYS A 418 -0.28 -12.21 -42.04
C LYS A 418 -1.27 -13.21 -42.69
N ASP A 419 -0.80 -14.42 -43.02
CA ASP A 419 -1.59 -15.42 -43.74
C ASP A 419 -2.53 -16.20 -42.81
N PHE A 420 -2.27 -16.21 -41.50
CA PHE A 420 -3.21 -16.75 -40.51
C PHE A 420 -4.42 -15.84 -40.27
N ILE A 421 -4.28 -14.52 -40.46
CA ILE A 421 -5.36 -13.55 -40.25
C ILE A 421 -6.61 -13.90 -41.08
N PRO A 422 -6.54 -14.14 -42.41
CA PRO A 422 -7.72 -14.53 -43.18
C PRO A 422 -8.23 -15.93 -42.83
N MET A 423 -7.43 -16.81 -42.23
CA MET A 423 -7.87 -18.14 -41.79
C MET A 423 -8.72 -18.10 -40.52
N TRP A 424 -8.49 -17.13 -39.64
CA TRP A 424 -9.26 -17.00 -38.41
C TRP A 424 -10.68 -16.51 -38.69
N LYS A 425 -11.70 -17.36 -38.46
CA LYS A 425 -13.11 -17.03 -38.76
C LYS A 425 -13.97 -16.80 -37.53
N ALA A 426 -13.58 -17.35 -36.36
CA ALA A 426 -14.41 -17.31 -35.16
C ALA A 426 -15.84 -17.81 -35.45
N GLU A 427 -15.92 -18.95 -36.13
CA GLU A 427 -17.13 -19.52 -36.71
C GLU A 427 -18.14 -19.99 -35.67
N ASN A 428 -17.68 -20.43 -34.51
CA ASN A 428 -18.49 -20.92 -33.38
C ASN A 428 -18.52 -19.93 -32.20
N PHE A 429 -18.10 -18.68 -32.43
CA PHE A 429 -18.02 -17.68 -31.39
C PHE A 429 -19.41 -17.22 -30.93
N ASP A 430 -19.75 -17.59 -29.70
CA ASP A 430 -20.96 -17.16 -28.98
C ASP A 430 -20.56 -16.45 -27.67
N PRO A 431 -20.49 -15.11 -27.66
CA PRO A 431 -20.13 -14.36 -26.47
C PRO A 431 -21.18 -14.46 -25.36
N ASP A 432 -22.47 -14.63 -25.69
CA ASP A 432 -23.53 -14.72 -24.67
C ASP A 432 -23.38 -16.02 -23.86
N ALA A 433 -23.11 -17.15 -24.52
CA ALA A 433 -22.88 -18.43 -23.86
C ALA A 433 -21.62 -18.39 -22.97
N LEU A 434 -20.53 -17.78 -23.47
CA LEU A 434 -19.28 -17.64 -22.72
C LEU A 434 -19.45 -16.73 -21.50
N LEU A 435 -20.10 -15.57 -21.65
CA LEU A 435 -20.34 -14.65 -20.53
C LEU A 435 -21.30 -15.23 -19.50
N ALA A 436 -22.29 -16.03 -19.92
CA ALA A 436 -23.15 -16.78 -19.01
C ALA A 436 -22.32 -17.78 -18.17
N LEU A 437 -21.41 -18.52 -18.81
CA LEU A 437 -20.50 -19.42 -18.10
C LEU A 437 -19.54 -18.67 -17.16
N PHE A 438 -18.97 -17.54 -17.60
CA PHE A 438 -18.06 -16.73 -16.78
C PHE A 438 -18.76 -16.14 -15.56
N LYS A 439 -20.01 -15.70 -15.72
CA LYS A 439 -20.87 -15.28 -14.61
C LYS A 439 -21.17 -16.45 -13.68
N GLN A 440 -21.48 -17.63 -14.22
CA GLN A 440 -21.69 -18.84 -13.43
C GLN A 440 -20.44 -19.24 -12.65
N ALA A 441 -19.25 -19.06 -13.24
CA ALA A 441 -17.96 -19.25 -12.58
C ALA A 441 -17.69 -18.19 -11.49
N GLY A 442 -18.53 -17.16 -11.36
CA GLY A 442 -18.46 -16.13 -10.33
C GLY A 442 -17.75 -14.83 -10.73
N ALA A 443 -17.37 -14.66 -11.99
CA ALA A 443 -16.75 -13.40 -12.43
C ALA A 443 -17.68 -12.21 -12.18
N LYS A 444 -17.12 -11.07 -11.79
CA LYS A 444 -17.84 -9.78 -11.63
C LYS A 444 -17.49 -8.78 -12.72
N TYR A 445 -16.39 -9.02 -13.45
CA TYR A 445 -15.96 -8.21 -14.58
C TYR A 445 -15.26 -9.06 -15.65
N PHE A 446 -15.30 -8.60 -16.90
CA PHE A 446 -14.71 -9.27 -18.05
C PHE A 446 -13.86 -8.30 -18.89
N THR A 447 -12.62 -8.67 -19.22
CA THR A 447 -11.62 -7.75 -19.83
C THR A 447 -10.87 -8.35 -21.03
N PRO A 448 -11.49 -8.59 -22.20
CA PRO A 448 -10.83 -9.23 -23.33
C PRO A 448 -9.61 -8.44 -23.85
N CYS A 449 -8.63 -9.13 -24.42
CA CYS A 449 -7.52 -8.49 -25.12
C CYS A 449 -7.98 -7.86 -26.43
N ALA A 450 -8.02 -6.53 -26.48
CA ALA A 450 -8.47 -5.79 -27.66
C ALA A 450 -7.41 -5.79 -28.77
N VAL A 451 -6.13 -5.86 -28.40
CA VAL A 451 -5.01 -5.99 -29.31
C VAL A 451 -3.80 -6.53 -28.57
N HIS A 452 -3.23 -7.61 -29.09
CA HIS A 452 -2.02 -8.21 -28.53
C HIS A 452 -0.76 -7.57 -29.12
N HIS A 453 0.42 -8.19 -28.95
CA HIS A 453 1.68 -7.73 -29.55
C HIS A 453 1.72 -7.88 -31.08
N ASP A 454 0.80 -8.67 -31.64
CA ASP A 454 0.64 -8.98 -33.07
C ASP A 454 0.09 -7.83 -33.92
N ASN A 455 -0.26 -6.69 -33.29
CA ASN A 455 -0.71 -5.47 -33.96
C ASN A 455 -1.98 -5.66 -34.81
N PHE A 456 -2.85 -6.59 -34.42
CA PHE A 456 -4.16 -6.85 -35.03
C PHE A 456 -5.29 -6.39 -34.08
N ASP A 457 -6.06 -5.38 -34.50
CA ASP A 457 -7.13 -4.81 -33.65
C ASP A 457 -8.38 -5.68 -33.69
N LEU A 458 -8.96 -6.02 -32.54
CA LEU A 458 -10.19 -6.83 -32.46
C LEU A 458 -11.49 -6.03 -32.50
N TRP A 459 -11.39 -4.73 -32.77
CA TRP A 459 -12.52 -3.79 -32.88
C TRP A 459 -12.57 -3.12 -34.25
N ASP A 460 -13.61 -2.32 -34.52
CA ASP A 460 -13.70 -1.51 -35.74
C ASP A 460 -12.73 -0.31 -35.72
N SER A 461 -11.44 -0.59 -35.90
CA SER A 461 -10.39 0.41 -35.83
C SER A 461 -10.42 1.34 -37.04
N LYS A 462 -10.75 2.62 -36.80
CA LYS A 462 -10.78 3.70 -37.82
C LYS A 462 -9.37 4.15 -38.21
N HIS A 463 -8.36 3.73 -37.44
CA HIS A 463 -6.98 4.16 -37.57
C HIS A 463 -6.03 3.07 -38.06
N HIS A 464 -6.52 1.84 -38.21
CA HIS A 464 -5.69 0.70 -38.58
C HIS A 464 -6.49 -0.32 -39.40
N ARG A 465 -6.03 -0.62 -40.62
CA ARG A 465 -6.74 -1.53 -41.53
C ARG A 465 -6.71 -2.99 -41.10
N TRP A 466 -5.70 -3.38 -40.31
CA TRP A 466 -5.52 -4.75 -39.85
C TRP A 466 -6.33 -4.93 -38.58
N ASN A 467 -7.62 -5.20 -38.79
CA ASN A 467 -8.57 -5.37 -37.72
C ASN A 467 -9.61 -6.46 -38.06
N ALA A 468 -10.29 -6.98 -37.03
CA ALA A 468 -11.22 -8.11 -37.12
C ALA A 468 -12.50 -7.81 -37.92
N VAL A 469 -12.85 -6.55 -38.14
CA VAL A 469 -13.97 -6.15 -39.02
C VAL A 469 -13.55 -6.22 -40.48
N ASN A 470 -12.36 -5.71 -40.79
CA ASN A 470 -11.81 -5.66 -42.14
C ASN A 470 -11.25 -6.99 -42.61
N MET A 471 -10.84 -7.90 -41.71
CA MET A 471 -10.13 -9.14 -42.03
C MET A 471 -10.54 -10.28 -41.10
N GLY A 472 -10.19 -11.52 -41.46
CA GLY A 472 -10.46 -12.69 -40.62
C GLY A 472 -11.95 -12.88 -40.31
N PRO A 473 -12.40 -12.74 -39.05
CA PRO A 473 -13.78 -13.00 -38.63
C PRO A 473 -14.84 -12.10 -39.26
N LYS A 474 -14.47 -10.89 -39.74
CA LYS A 474 -15.40 -9.86 -40.23
C LYS A 474 -16.43 -9.43 -39.18
N LYS A 475 -15.99 -9.31 -37.92
CA LYS A 475 -16.82 -9.00 -36.75
C LYS A 475 -16.13 -7.97 -35.87
N ASP A 476 -16.90 -7.06 -35.28
CA ASP A 476 -16.43 -6.22 -34.17
C ASP A 476 -16.48 -7.04 -32.88
N LEU A 477 -15.39 -7.76 -32.59
CA LEU A 477 -15.37 -8.69 -31.47
C LEU A 477 -15.46 -7.96 -30.13
N ILE A 478 -14.84 -6.79 -29.99
CA ILE A 478 -14.91 -5.99 -28.77
C ILE A 478 -16.32 -5.44 -28.53
N GLY A 479 -17.01 -4.98 -29.57
CA GLY A 479 -18.41 -4.57 -29.48
C GLY A 479 -19.35 -5.71 -29.10
N MET A 480 -19.13 -6.91 -29.67
CA MET A 480 -19.87 -8.12 -29.31
C MET A 480 -19.64 -8.51 -27.85
N TRP A 481 -18.38 -8.51 -27.38
CA TRP A 481 -18.05 -8.78 -25.99
C TRP A 481 -18.67 -7.78 -25.03
N LYS A 482 -18.60 -6.48 -25.33
CA LYS A 482 -19.22 -5.43 -24.52
C LYS A 482 -20.71 -5.70 -24.32
N THR A 483 -21.42 -5.92 -25.44
CA THR A 483 -22.87 -6.16 -25.42
C THR A 483 -23.24 -7.38 -24.57
N ALA A 484 -22.53 -8.50 -24.75
CA ALA A 484 -22.76 -9.71 -23.96
C ALA A 484 -22.41 -9.53 -22.47
N THR A 485 -21.38 -8.76 -22.16
CA THR A 485 -20.94 -8.47 -20.79
C THR A 485 -21.98 -7.64 -20.05
N GLU A 486 -22.49 -6.58 -20.69
CA GLU A 486 -23.58 -5.74 -20.15
C GLU A 486 -24.87 -6.55 -19.97
N LYS A 487 -25.22 -7.39 -20.96
CA LYS A 487 -26.38 -8.30 -20.88
C LYS A 487 -26.25 -9.30 -19.72
N ALA A 488 -25.05 -9.79 -19.43
CA ALA A 488 -24.79 -10.66 -18.29
C ALA A 488 -24.81 -9.91 -16.95
N GLY A 489 -24.78 -8.58 -16.93
CA GLY A 489 -24.72 -7.74 -15.74
C GLY A 489 -23.33 -7.73 -15.10
N LEU A 490 -22.27 -7.87 -15.91
CA LEU A 490 -20.88 -7.80 -15.49
C LEU A 490 -20.29 -6.42 -15.88
N ARG A 491 -19.22 -6.01 -15.20
CA ARG A 491 -18.44 -4.83 -15.60
C ARG A 491 -17.56 -5.15 -16.81
N PHE A 492 -17.48 -4.22 -17.76
CA PHE A 492 -16.75 -4.45 -19.01
C PHE A 492 -15.40 -3.75 -19.01
N GLY A 493 -14.36 -4.42 -19.48
CA GLY A 493 -13.03 -3.86 -19.64
C GLY A 493 -12.36 -4.29 -20.93
N VAL A 494 -11.14 -3.80 -21.15
CA VAL A 494 -10.25 -4.26 -22.24
C VAL A 494 -8.80 -4.23 -21.79
N THR A 495 -7.97 -5.14 -22.33
CA THR A 495 -6.51 -5.04 -22.23
C THR A 495 -5.90 -4.68 -23.58
N THR A 496 -4.80 -3.92 -23.55
CA THR A 496 -4.00 -3.61 -24.73
C THR A 496 -2.51 -3.87 -24.49
N HIS A 497 -1.93 -4.60 -25.43
CA HIS A 497 -0.53 -5.02 -25.40
C HIS A 497 0.26 -4.37 -26.57
N LEU A 498 -0.36 -3.41 -27.26
CA LEU A 498 0.11 -2.84 -28.52
C LEU A 498 1.40 -2.01 -28.42
N SER A 499 1.70 -1.44 -27.25
CA SER A 499 2.83 -0.52 -27.08
C SER A 499 4.17 -1.15 -27.48
N ARG A 500 4.32 -2.46 -27.27
CA ARG A 500 5.52 -3.25 -27.55
C ARG A 500 5.65 -3.71 -29.00
N SER A 501 4.57 -3.69 -29.79
CA SER A 501 4.54 -4.27 -31.14
C SER A 501 5.62 -3.69 -32.06
N TYR A 502 6.03 -2.43 -31.85
CA TYR A 502 7.10 -1.78 -32.62
C TYR A 502 8.38 -2.61 -32.69
N SER A 503 8.94 -3.02 -31.53
CA SER A 503 10.14 -3.87 -31.48
C SER A 503 9.80 -5.35 -31.50
N TRP A 504 8.65 -5.74 -30.95
CA TRP A 504 8.26 -7.15 -30.81
C TRP A 504 8.00 -7.83 -32.16
N LEU A 505 7.39 -7.15 -33.13
CA LEU A 505 7.15 -7.72 -34.47
C LEU A 505 8.31 -7.51 -35.45
N ASN A 506 9.35 -6.75 -35.10
CA ASN A 506 10.37 -6.40 -36.09
C ASN A 506 11.24 -7.60 -36.52
N VAL A 507 11.18 -8.73 -35.79
CA VAL A 507 11.77 -10.00 -36.24
C VAL A 507 11.20 -10.46 -37.59
N ALA A 508 9.94 -10.12 -37.91
CA ALA A 508 9.34 -10.43 -39.20
C ALA A 508 9.98 -9.67 -40.39
N ASN A 509 10.82 -8.66 -40.13
CA ASN A 509 11.58 -7.94 -41.16
C ASN A 509 12.99 -8.52 -41.40
N GLN A 510 13.32 -9.62 -40.73
CA GLN A 510 14.61 -10.30 -40.84
C GLN A 510 14.58 -11.40 -41.92
N SER A 511 15.56 -12.29 -41.87
CA SER A 511 15.76 -13.45 -42.71
C SER A 511 16.58 -14.45 -41.90
N ASP A 512 16.59 -15.71 -42.32
CA ASP A 512 17.54 -16.70 -41.78
C ASP A 512 18.99 -16.21 -41.94
N ILE A 513 19.83 -16.53 -40.96
CA ILE A 513 21.27 -16.28 -40.94
C ILE A 513 22.08 -17.48 -41.45
N ALA A 514 21.47 -18.67 -41.51
CA ALA A 514 22.07 -19.91 -42.00
C ALA A 514 21.09 -20.72 -42.88
N GLY A 515 21.55 -21.87 -43.38
CA GLY A 515 20.72 -22.79 -44.17
C GLY A 515 20.38 -22.31 -45.59
N PRO A 516 19.56 -23.09 -46.33
CA PRO A 516 19.22 -22.81 -47.73
C PRO A 516 18.45 -21.51 -47.96
N MET A 517 17.74 -21.02 -46.94
CA MET A 517 16.95 -19.78 -47.01
C MET A 517 17.68 -18.55 -46.45
N LYS A 518 18.99 -18.67 -46.20
CA LYS A 518 19.84 -17.59 -45.70
C LYS A 518 19.66 -16.31 -46.53
N GLY A 519 19.33 -15.21 -45.85
CA GLY A 519 19.20 -13.89 -46.46
C GLY A 519 17.90 -13.67 -47.24
N VAL A 520 17.01 -14.66 -47.35
CA VAL A 520 15.68 -14.49 -47.94
C VAL A 520 14.78 -13.77 -46.93
N PRO A 521 14.30 -12.54 -47.22
CA PRO A 521 13.50 -11.78 -46.27
C PRO A 521 12.18 -12.49 -45.94
N TYR A 522 11.80 -12.50 -44.66
CA TYR A 522 10.48 -12.94 -44.23
C TYR A 522 9.37 -11.98 -44.70
N ASP A 523 8.11 -12.38 -44.51
CA ASP A 523 6.95 -11.65 -45.04
C ASP A 523 6.72 -10.25 -44.46
N GLY A 524 7.36 -9.89 -43.34
CA GLY A 524 7.33 -8.52 -42.81
C GLY A 524 8.02 -7.50 -43.70
N ALA A 525 9.01 -7.93 -44.49
CA ALA A 525 9.64 -7.10 -45.51
C ALA A 525 8.78 -6.93 -46.78
N SER A 526 7.67 -7.68 -46.88
CA SER A 526 6.82 -7.73 -48.06
C SER A 526 5.77 -6.60 -48.08
N PRO A 527 5.45 -5.99 -49.25
CA PRO A 527 4.42 -4.95 -49.35
C PRO A 527 3.03 -5.38 -48.87
N GLN A 528 2.71 -6.67 -48.94
CA GLN A 528 1.42 -7.25 -48.55
C GLN A 528 1.16 -7.12 -47.04
N GLY A 529 2.22 -7.16 -46.21
CA GLY A 529 2.14 -7.01 -44.76
C GLY A 529 2.19 -5.56 -44.27
N LYS A 530 2.23 -4.57 -45.18
CA LYS A 530 2.38 -3.15 -44.83
C LYS A 530 1.32 -2.70 -43.81
N GLY A 531 1.80 -2.13 -42.71
CA GLY A 531 0.97 -1.64 -41.60
C GLY A 531 0.82 -2.66 -40.48
N LEU A 532 0.74 -3.97 -40.77
CA LEU A 532 0.74 -5.02 -39.74
C LEU A 532 2.10 -5.07 -39.08
N TYR A 533 3.16 -5.14 -39.89
CA TYR A 533 4.53 -5.10 -39.42
C TYR A 533 5.02 -3.64 -39.33
N PRO A 534 5.67 -3.26 -38.22
CA PRO A 534 6.40 -2.00 -38.15
C PRO A 534 7.47 -1.93 -39.25
N PRO A 535 7.81 -0.73 -39.76
CA PRO A 535 8.91 -0.58 -40.72
C PRO A 535 10.21 -1.21 -40.18
N LYS A 536 11.01 -1.80 -41.07
CA LYS A 536 12.29 -2.43 -40.70
C LYS A 536 13.18 -1.47 -39.91
N HIS A 537 13.67 -1.92 -38.76
CA HIS A 537 14.66 -1.22 -37.95
C HIS A 537 15.52 -2.21 -37.15
N GLY A 538 16.56 -1.73 -36.47
CA GLY A 538 17.48 -2.61 -35.72
C GLY A 538 16.93 -3.17 -34.41
N ASP A 539 15.93 -2.52 -33.80
CA ASP A 539 15.38 -2.95 -32.51
C ASP A 539 14.39 -4.13 -32.67
N THR A 540 14.77 -5.32 -32.20
CA THR A 540 13.89 -6.51 -32.17
C THR A 540 13.57 -6.98 -30.75
N HIS A 541 13.78 -6.12 -29.76
CA HIS A 541 13.68 -6.50 -28.35
C HIS A 541 12.24 -6.94 -28.01
N PRO A 542 12.05 -8.11 -27.36
CA PRO A 542 10.71 -8.66 -27.10
C PRO A 542 9.94 -8.00 -25.94
N ARG A 543 10.45 -6.92 -25.32
CA ARG A 543 9.87 -6.38 -24.07
C ARG A 543 9.46 -4.92 -24.15
N ALA A 544 10.24 -4.04 -24.76
CA ALA A 544 9.85 -2.66 -25.02
C ALA A 544 10.88 -1.98 -25.90
N ALA A 545 10.42 -1.27 -26.93
CA ALA A 545 11.27 -0.35 -27.68
C ALA A 545 11.79 0.77 -26.76
N LEU A 546 13.06 1.18 -26.93
CA LEU A 546 13.62 2.29 -26.14
C LEU A 546 13.06 3.65 -26.57
N ASN A 547 13.07 3.92 -27.87
CA ASN A 547 12.65 5.19 -28.45
C ASN A 547 11.83 4.97 -29.73
N PRO A 548 10.59 4.44 -29.63
CA PRO A 548 9.75 4.33 -30.82
C PRO A 548 9.45 5.72 -31.39
N PRO A 549 9.42 5.88 -32.74
CA PRO A 549 9.18 7.16 -33.40
C PRO A 549 7.86 7.79 -32.95
N LYS A 550 7.82 9.13 -32.94
CA LYS A 550 6.60 9.88 -32.58
C LYS A 550 5.37 9.42 -33.39
N ALA A 551 5.54 9.12 -34.67
CA ALA A 551 4.46 8.63 -35.53
C ALA A 551 3.82 7.31 -35.01
N TRP A 552 4.63 6.38 -34.49
CA TRP A 552 4.14 5.15 -33.86
C TRP A 552 3.37 5.47 -32.57
N ARG A 553 3.94 6.31 -31.71
CA ARG A 553 3.33 6.72 -30.44
C ARG A 553 2.00 7.44 -30.64
N ASP A 554 1.94 8.37 -31.60
CA ASP A 554 0.71 9.08 -31.95
C ASP A 554 -0.36 8.13 -32.52
N ALA A 555 0.04 7.17 -33.36
CA ALA A 555 -0.88 6.17 -33.91
C ALA A 555 -1.42 5.22 -32.83
N TRP A 556 -0.56 4.77 -31.92
CA TRP A 556 -0.95 4.02 -30.74
C TRP A 556 -1.97 4.80 -29.90
N ALA A 557 -1.68 6.07 -29.59
CA ALA A 557 -2.57 6.89 -28.76
C ALA A 557 -3.94 7.09 -29.40
N ARG A 558 -4.00 7.32 -30.72
CA ARG A 558 -5.28 7.45 -31.45
C ARG A 558 -6.10 6.17 -31.38
N ARG A 559 -5.48 5.01 -31.60
CA ARG A 559 -6.15 3.70 -31.55
C ARG A 559 -6.71 3.40 -30.16
N VAL A 560 -5.92 3.59 -29.10
CA VAL A 560 -6.38 3.31 -27.74
C VAL A 560 -7.42 4.32 -27.26
N LYS A 561 -7.31 5.60 -27.64
CA LYS A 561 -8.35 6.60 -27.35
C LYS A 561 -9.67 6.30 -28.07
N GLN A 562 -9.60 5.89 -29.34
CA GLN A 562 -10.79 5.41 -30.06
C GLN A 562 -11.44 4.23 -29.33
N LEU A 563 -10.63 3.25 -28.88
CA LEU A 563 -11.13 2.11 -28.11
C LEU A 563 -11.84 2.54 -26.82
N ILE A 564 -11.31 3.55 -26.11
CA ILE A 564 -11.96 4.13 -24.93
C ILE A 564 -13.27 4.84 -25.30
N ASP A 565 -13.26 5.63 -26.37
CA ASP A 565 -14.43 6.43 -26.79
C ASP A 565 -15.59 5.55 -27.29
N ASP A 566 -15.28 4.57 -28.13
CA ASP A 566 -16.29 3.72 -28.78
C ASP A 566 -16.87 2.68 -27.80
N TYR A 567 -16.09 2.19 -26.82
CA TYR A 567 -16.51 1.07 -25.95
C TYR A 567 -16.60 1.38 -24.45
N GLN A 568 -16.12 2.54 -23.99
CA GLN A 568 -16.29 3.05 -22.62
C GLN A 568 -15.99 2.00 -21.51
N PRO A 569 -14.78 1.41 -21.48
CA PRO A 569 -14.46 0.36 -20.52
C PRO A 569 -14.49 0.88 -19.07
N ASP A 570 -15.01 0.07 -18.15
CA ASP A 570 -14.85 0.20 -16.69
C ASP A 570 -13.44 -0.21 -16.23
N HIS A 571 -12.75 -1.09 -16.97
CA HIS A 571 -11.41 -1.55 -16.66
C HIS A 571 -10.51 -1.50 -17.89
N LEU A 572 -9.37 -0.81 -17.82
CA LEU A 572 -8.33 -0.78 -18.86
C LEU A 572 -7.03 -1.32 -18.29
N TYR A 573 -6.40 -2.27 -18.98
CA TYR A 573 -5.14 -2.87 -18.56
C TYR A 573 -4.07 -2.69 -19.62
N PHE A 574 -2.90 -2.19 -19.21
CA PHE A 574 -1.69 -2.23 -20.02
C PHE A 574 -0.81 -3.38 -19.55
N ASP A 575 -0.38 -4.25 -20.47
CA ASP A 575 0.55 -5.34 -20.21
C ASP A 575 1.97 -4.88 -19.77
N CYS A 576 2.16 -3.58 -19.49
CA CYS A 576 3.41 -2.98 -19.06
C CYS A 576 3.16 -1.82 -18.08
N SER A 577 4.23 -1.10 -17.71
CA SER A 577 4.09 0.23 -17.10
C SER A 577 3.46 1.22 -18.09
N VAL A 578 3.29 2.49 -17.70
CA VAL A 578 2.73 3.52 -18.60
C VAL A 578 3.56 3.57 -19.89
N PRO A 579 2.95 3.32 -21.07
CA PRO A 579 3.68 3.09 -22.30
C PRO A 579 4.65 4.20 -22.71
N PHE A 580 5.74 3.72 -23.33
CA PHE A 580 6.85 4.46 -23.94
C PHE A 580 7.83 5.07 -22.94
N ARG A 581 9.00 4.42 -22.85
CA ARG A 581 10.18 4.90 -22.12
C ARG A 581 11.01 5.88 -22.98
N GLY A 582 12.26 6.09 -22.56
CA GLY A 582 13.22 6.90 -23.30
C GLY A 582 12.77 8.36 -23.42
N ALA A 583 12.92 8.94 -24.59
CA ALA A 583 12.64 10.36 -24.85
C ALA A 583 11.16 10.75 -24.65
N ASP A 584 10.22 9.81 -24.67
CA ASP A 584 8.81 10.12 -24.38
C ASP A 584 8.52 10.21 -22.87
N ALA A 585 9.32 9.53 -22.04
CA ALA A 585 9.15 9.48 -20.58
C ALA A 585 7.69 9.24 -20.13
N GLY A 586 6.95 8.37 -20.83
CA GLY A 586 5.57 8.01 -20.53
C GLY A 586 4.51 9.04 -20.94
N LYS A 587 4.90 10.19 -21.51
CA LYS A 587 3.98 11.31 -21.82
C LYS A 587 2.77 10.88 -22.64
N THR A 588 2.99 10.06 -23.67
CA THR A 588 1.89 9.58 -24.53
C THR A 588 0.96 8.62 -23.77
N GLY A 589 1.52 7.73 -22.95
CA GLY A 589 0.73 6.83 -22.11
C GLY A 589 -0.11 7.57 -21.07
N LEU A 590 0.45 8.58 -20.40
CA LEU A 590 -0.28 9.44 -19.45
C LEU A 590 -1.45 10.18 -20.12
N GLN A 591 -1.32 10.57 -21.39
CA GLN A 591 -2.42 11.18 -22.15
C GLN A 591 -3.58 10.22 -22.40
N VAL A 592 -3.32 8.91 -22.55
CA VAL A 592 -4.35 7.89 -22.72
C VAL A 592 -5.03 7.59 -21.38
N ILE A 593 -4.27 7.44 -20.30
CA ILE A 593 -4.84 7.26 -18.95
C ILE A 593 -5.71 8.46 -18.54
N THR A 594 -5.23 9.68 -18.83
CA THR A 594 -6.02 10.90 -18.60
C THR A 594 -7.33 10.91 -19.40
N HIS A 595 -7.30 10.39 -20.63
CA HIS A 595 -8.49 10.28 -21.48
C HIS A 595 -9.50 9.30 -20.88
N LEU A 596 -9.03 8.15 -20.39
CA LEU A 596 -9.86 7.17 -19.66
C LEU A 596 -10.54 7.81 -18.44
N TYR A 597 -9.78 8.36 -17.50
CA TYR A 597 -10.35 8.87 -16.25
C TYR A 597 -11.28 10.08 -16.45
N ASN A 598 -11.03 10.90 -17.48
CA ASN A 598 -11.93 12.01 -17.79
C ASN A 598 -13.24 11.56 -18.46
N ASN A 599 -13.22 10.43 -19.17
CA ASN A 599 -14.42 9.84 -19.77
C ASN A 599 -15.23 9.03 -18.74
N ASN A 600 -14.55 8.23 -17.91
CA ASN A 600 -15.15 7.38 -16.89
C ASN A 600 -14.40 7.55 -15.55
N PRO A 601 -14.96 8.29 -14.58
CA PRO A 601 -14.33 8.49 -13.27
C PRO A 601 -14.34 7.22 -12.40
N ASP A 602 -15.18 6.24 -12.73
CA ASP A 602 -15.24 4.94 -12.06
C ASP A 602 -14.37 3.88 -12.78
N ALA A 603 -13.53 4.29 -13.76
CA ALA A 603 -12.66 3.38 -14.46
C ALA A 603 -11.45 2.97 -13.62
N VAL A 604 -11.09 1.70 -13.73
CA VAL A 604 -9.86 1.12 -13.18
C VAL A 604 -8.82 1.07 -14.28
N MET A 605 -7.65 1.66 -14.07
CA MET A 605 -6.48 1.46 -14.92
C MET A 605 -5.50 0.54 -14.20
N CYS A 606 -5.07 -0.54 -14.86
CA CYS A 606 -4.05 -1.46 -14.32
C CYS A 606 -2.72 -1.34 -15.09
N ILE A 607 -1.60 -1.21 -14.36
CA ILE A 607 -0.25 -1.19 -14.92
C ILE A 607 0.71 -2.04 -14.10
N LYS A 608 1.79 -2.52 -14.73
CA LYS A 608 2.84 -3.29 -14.05
C LYS A 608 3.93 -2.38 -13.47
N ALA A 609 4.51 -2.74 -12.33
CA ALA A 609 5.71 -2.11 -11.76
C ALA A 609 7.00 -2.53 -12.49
N ARG A 610 7.14 -2.13 -13.76
CA ARG A 610 8.24 -2.51 -14.64
C ARG A 610 8.86 -1.28 -15.32
N PRO A 611 9.63 -0.46 -14.58
CA PRO A 611 10.18 0.81 -15.09
C PRO A 611 11.08 0.63 -16.33
N TRP A 612 11.59 -0.58 -16.59
CA TRP A 612 12.33 -0.88 -17.82
C TRP A 612 11.44 -1.01 -19.08
N GLN A 613 10.11 -1.04 -18.94
CA GLN A 613 9.14 -1.13 -20.04
C GLN A 613 8.31 0.15 -20.26
N GLY A 614 8.40 1.13 -19.36
CA GLY A 614 7.62 2.37 -19.42
C GLY A 614 7.79 3.22 -18.15
N LEU A 615 6.99 4.26 -18.00
CA LEU A 615 6.95 5.06 -16.77
C LEU A 615 6.13 4.32 -15.70
N TYR A 616 6.71 4.11 -14.53
CA TYR A 616 5.98 3.67 -13.34
C TYR A 616 6.02 4.77 -12.29
N ALA A 617 4.87 5.14 -11.76
CA ALA A 617 4.75 6.03 -10.61
C ALA A 617 3.61 5.50 -9.72
N PRO A 618 3.84 5.30 -8.41
CA PRO A 618 2.79 4.86 -7.50
C PRO A 618 1.58 5.80 -7.49
N GLY A 619 0.38 5.22 -7.32
CA GLY A 619 -0.86 5.97 -7.13
C GLY A 619 -1.51 6.55 -8.39
N ILE A 620 -0.95 6.37 -9.59
CA ILE A 620 -1.57 6.86 -10.85
C ILE A 620 -2.53 5.86 -11.49
N ALA A 621 -2.46 4.60 -11.07
CA ALA A 621 -3.19 3.44 -11.58
C ALA A 621 -3.06 2.29 -10.56
N THR A 622 -3.94 1.30 -10.66
CA THR A 622 -3.89 0.05 -9.87
C THR A 622 -2.67 -0.78 -10.29
N LEU A 623 -1.96 -1.32 -9.31
CA LEU A 623 -0.82 -2.20 -9.55
C LEU A 623 -1.29 -3.58 -10.03
N ASP A 624 -0.65 -4.09 -11.07
CA ASP A 624 -0.84 -5.45 -11.60
C ASP A 624 0.46 -6.29 -11.49
N TYR A 625 0.36 -7.49 -10.89
CA TYR A 625 1.44 -8.47 -10.79
C TYR A 625 1.29 -9.59 -11.82
N GLU A 626 2.17 -9.65 -12.83
CA GLU A 626 2.15 -10.73 -13.82
C GLU A 626 2.41 -12.12 -13.22
N ARG A 627 1.38 -12.98 -13.21
CA ARG A 627 1.40 -14.32 -12.57
C ARG A 627 1.99 -14.29 -11.16
N GLY A 628 1.89 -13.15 -10.50
CA GLY A 628 2.52 -12.88 -9.22
C GLY A 628 1.47 -12.67 -8.13
N LYS A 629 1.95 -12.33 -6.95
CA LYS A 629 1.13 -11.88 -5.82
C LYS A 629 1.95 -11.03 -4.87
N ALA A 630 1.25 -10.31 -4.00
CA ALA A 630 1.85 -9.76 -2.81
C ALA A 630 2.22 -10.88 -1.81
N SER A 631 3.31 -10.69 -1.07
CA SER A 631 3.73 -11.57 0.03
C SER A 631 3.10 -11.18 1.37
N TYR A 632 2.44 -10.02 1.45
CA TYR A 632 1.76 -9.46 2.61
C TYR A 632 0.52 -8.65 2.15
N ILE A 633 -0.25 -8.11 3.09
CA ILE A 633 -1.40 -7.24 2.77
C ILE A 633 -0.88 -5.90 2.24
N LEU A 634 -1.23 -5.56 1.00
CA LEU A 634 -0.95 -4.22 0.48
C LEU A 634 -2.02 -3.23 0.95
N ASP A 635 -1.61 -2.00 1.31
CA ASP A 635 -2.51 -0.94 1.74
C ASP A 635 -3.51 -0.56 0.63
N GLU A 636 -3.00 -0.41 -0.59
CA GLU A 636 -3.77 -0.08 -1.78
C GLU A 636 -4.27 -1.35 -2.50
N PRO A 637 -5.50 -1.34 -3.05
CA PRO A 637 -5.99 -2.44 -3.85
C PRO A 637 -5.09 -2.71 -5.06
N TRP A 638 -4.88 -3.99 -5.37
CA TRP A 638 -4.05 -4.44 -6.49
C TRP A 638 -4.74 -5.55 -7.28
N GLN A 639 -4.17 -5.90 -8.43
CA GLN A 639 -4.60 -7.01 -9.26
C GLN A 639 -3.43 -7.95 -9.55
N THR A 640 -3.71 -9.22 -9.77
CA THR A 640 -2.82 -10.11 -10.52
C THR A 640 -3.56 -10.73 -11.69
N ASP A 641 -2.89 -10.82 -12.81
CA ASP A 641 -3.30 -11.66 -13.92
C ASP A 641 -2.64 -13.05 -13.81
N ASP A 642 -3.47 -14.09 -13.92
CA ASP A 642 -3.02 -15.48 -13.96
C ASP A 642 -3.75 -16.22 -15.08
N SER A 643 -3.35 -17.45 -15.41
CA SER A 643 -4.01 -18.26 -16.42
C SER A 643 -4.22 -19.69 -15.92
N ILE A 644 -5.31 -20.32 -16.38
CA ILE A 644 -5.49 -21.75 -16.20
C ILE A 644 -4.48 -22.57 -17.01
N GLY A 645 -3.80 -21.98 -18.00
CA GLY A 645 -2.79 -22.65 -18.84
C GLY A 645 -1.78 -21.66 -19.43
N SER A 646 -1.49 -21.78 -20.73
CA SER A 646 -0.86 -20.70 -21.51
C SER A 646 -1.78 -19.47 -21.56
N TRP A 647 -1.33 -18.31 -22.04
CA TRP A 647 -2.24 -17.16 -22.21
C TRP A 647 -3.17 -17.39 -23.41
N GLY A 648 -2.61 -17.57 -24.60
CA GLY A 648 -3.33 -18.09 -25.76
C GLY A 648 -3.50 -19.61 -25.70
N TYR A 649 -4.50 -20.13 -26.42
CA TYR A 649 -4.76 -21.58 -26.48
C TYR A 649 -3.52 -22.34 -26.99
N ASN A 650 -3.10 -23.31 -26.19
CA ASN A 650 -2.00 -24.21 -26.53
C ASN A 650 -2.38 -25.62 -26.11
N LYS A 651 -2.68 -26.46 -27.10
CA LYS A 651 -3.14 -27.85 -26.89
C LYS A 651 -2.11 -28.75 -26.21
N ASP A 652 -0.83 -28.39 -26.28
CA ASP A 652 0.29 -29.18 -25.76
C ASP A 652 0.68 -28.76 -24.33
N LYS A 653 0.02 -27.76 -23.75
CA LYS A 653 0.33 -27.26 -22.39
C LYS A 653 -0.75 -27.68 -21.39
N PRO A 654 -0.36 -28.15 -20.18
CA PRO A 654 -1.32 -28.59 -19.19
C PRO A 654 -2.09 -27.41 -18.61
N TYR A 655 -3.32 -27.68 -18.17
CA TYR A 655 -4.07 -26.77 -17.32
C TYR A 655 -3.79 -26.99 -15.84
N THR A 656 -4.02 -25.94 -15.05
CA THR A 656 -4.13 -25.97 -13.59
C THR A 656 -5.45 -26.58 -13.14
N THR A 657 -5.57 -26.95 -11.86
CA THR A 657 -6.83 -27.41 -11.26
C THR A 657 -7.73 -26.25 -10.79
N ALA A 658 -9.05 -26.50 -10.65
CA ALA A 658 -10.00 -25.56 -10.05
C ALA A 658 -9.66 -25.24 -8.58
N ASP A 659 -9.22 -26.25 -7.84
CA ASP A 659 -8.67 -26.16 -6.48
C ASP A 659 -7.55 -25.12 -6.40
N LEU A 660 -6.53 -25.21 -7.26
CA LEU A 660 -5.43 -24.24 -7.29
C LEU A 660 -5.92 -22.81 -7.59
N GLN A 661 -6.85 -22.62 -8.52
CA GLN A 661 -7.34 -21.29 -8.88
C GLN A 661 -8.22 -20.69 -7.78
N THR A 662 -8.94 -21.53 -7.05
CA THR A 662 -9.72 -21.12 -5.89
C THR A 662 -8.82 -20.69 -4.74
N ASP A 663 -7.79 -21.47 -4.44
CA ASP A 663 -6.81 -21.12 -3.41
C ASP A 663 -6.03 -19.86 -3.76
N LYS A 664 -5.69 -19.66 -5.04
CA LYS A 664 -5.14 -18.39 -5.52
C LYS A 664 -6.09 -17.23 -5.24
N LEU A 665 -7.37 -17.37 -5.62
CA LEU A 665 -8.38 -16.33 -5.38
C LEU A 665 -8.45 -15.98 -3.88
N ILE A 666 -8.50 -16.97 -2.99
CA ILE A 666 -8.55 -16.76 -1.54
C ILE A 666 -7.29 -16.02 -1.04
N ASP A 667 -6.08 -16.49 -1.40
CA ASP A 667 -4.80 -15.88 -0.98
C ASP A 667 -4.65 -14.44 -1.50
N ILE A 668 -5.11 -14.18 -2.72
CA ILE A 668 -5.08 -12.86 -3.34
C ILE A 668 -6.04 -11.90 -2.60
N VAL A 669 -7.27 -12.35 -2.34
CA VAL A 669 -8.30 -11.54 -1.70
C VAL A 669 -7.93 -11.20 -0.25
N SER A 670 -7.34 -12.14 0.49
CA SER A 670 -6.90 -11.89 1.87
C SER A 670 -5.76 -10.86 1.96
N LYS A 671 -5.06 -10.60 0.85
CA LYS A 671 -3.95 -9.64 0.74
C LYS A 671 -4.32 -8.34 0.02
N ASN A 672 -5.62 -8.03 -0.09
CA ASN A 672 -6.19 -6.82 -0.72
C ASN A 672 -6.20 -6.83 -2.26
N GLY A 673 -6.07 -8.00 -2.88
CA GLY A 673 -5.98 -8.14 -4.33
C GLY A 673 -7.26 -8.60 -5.02
N ASN A 674 -7.26 -8.46 -6.34
CA ASN A 674 -8.19 -9.09 -7.27
C ASN A 674 -7.48 -10.08 -8.20
N LEU A 675 -8.13 -11.19 -8.53
CA LEU A 675 -7.67 -12.13 -9.55
C LEU A 675 -8.33 -11.85 -10.90
N LEU A 676 -7.52 -11.55 -11.91
CA LEU A 676 -7.93 -11.51 -13.31
C LEU A 676 -7.48 -12.79 -14.02
N LEU A 677 -8.38 -13.76 -14.14
CA LEU A 677 -8.05 -15.09 -14.65
C LEU A 677 -8.21 -15.17 -16.17
N ASN A 678 -7.13 -15.52 -16.86
CA ASN A 678 -7.13 -15.80 -18.29
C ASN A 678 -7.68 -17.19 -18.57
N ILE A 679 -8.60 -17.27 -19.53
CA ILE A 679 -9.12 -18.54 -20.05
C ILE A 679 -8.72 -18.69 -21.52
N PRO A 680 -7.87 -19.66 -21.88
CA PRO A 680 -7.51 -19.90 -23.27
C PRO A 680 -8.70 -20.48 -24.05
N ILE A 681 -9.10 -19.83 -25.15
CA ILE A 681 -10.16 -20.31 -26.06
C ILE A 681 -9.61 -20.64 -27.45
N ARG A 682 -10.24 -21.61 -28.11
CA ARG A 682 -9.90 -22.08 -29.46
C ARG A 682 -10.12 -20.99 -30.50
N ALA A 683 -9.49 -21.13 -31.66
CA ALA A 683 -9.62 -20.18 -32.76
C ALA A 683 -11.08 -19.96 -33.21
N ASP A 684 -11.90 -21.00 -33.18
CA ASP A 684 -13.31 -20.94 -33.58
C ASP A 684 -14.20 -20.18 -32.59
N GLY A 685 -13.71 -19.89 -31.38
CA GLY A 685 -14.42 -19.20 -30.31
C GLY A 685 -14.96 -20.11 -29.21
N THR A 686 -14.65 -21.41 -29.21
CA THR A 686 -15.11 -22.37 -28.19
C THR A 686 -14.09 -22.59 -27.06
N LEU A 687 -14.59 -23.11 -25.94
CA LEU A 687 -13.78 -23.67 -24.85
C LEU A 687 -13.66 -25.18 -25.02
N ASP A 688 -12.53 -25.75 -24.61
CA ASP A 688 -12.47 -27.21 -24.41
C ASP A 688 -13.16 -27.64 -23.10
N GLU A 689 -13.36 -28.94 -22.97
CA GLU A 689 -14.07 -29.54 -21.83
C GLU A 689 -13.36 -29.31 -20.49
N THR A 690 -12.03 -29.27 -20.47
CA THR A 690 -11.25 -29.11 -19.24
C THR A 690 -11.35 -27.68 -18.72
N ALA A 691 -11.17 -26.68 -19.59
CA ALA A 691 -11.36 -25.28 -19.25
C ALA A 691 -12.80 -25.01 -18.76
N THR A 692 -13.80 -25.62 -19.42
CA THR A 692 -15.20 -25.54 -19.01
C THR A 692 -15.44 -26.17 -17.63
N GLY A 693 -14.84 -27.34 -17.37
CA GLY A 693 -14.91 -28.02 -16.07
C GLY A 693 -14.35 -27.17 -14.94
N ILE A 694 -13.15 -26.60 -15.12
CA ILE A 694 -12.50 -25.73 -14.13
C ILE A 694 -13.41 -24.55 -13.76
N LEU A 695 -13.97 -23.85 -14.75
CA LEU A 695 -14.88 -22.72 -14.52
C LEU A 695 -16.15 -23.13 -13.78
N LYS A 696 -16.75 -24.27 -14.13
CA LYS A 696 -17.94 -24.78 -13.45
C LYS A 696 -17.66 -25.14 -12.01
N ASP A 697 -16.52 -25.78 -11.73
CA ASP A 697 -16.16 -26.21 -10.39
C ASP A 697 -15.81 -25.01 -9.49
N MET A 698 -15.10 -23.99 -10.02
CA MET A 698 -14.94 -22.71 -9.32
C MET A 698 -16.30 -22.04 -9.03
N GLY A 699 -17.22 -22.06 -9.99
CA GLY A 699 -18.57 -21.51 -9.83
C GLY A 699 -19.38 -22.20 -8.74
N LYS A 700 -19.34 -23.54 -8.67
CA LYS A 700 -19.97 -24.31 -7.59
C LYS A 700 -19.42 -23.90 -6.22
N TRP A 701 -18.10 -23.74 -6.11
CA TRP A 701 -17.47 -23.32 -4.87
C TRP A 701 -17.86 -21.89 -4.47
N LEU A 702 -17.84 -20.94 -5.40
CA LEU A 702 -18.22 -19.55 -5.15
C LEU A 702 -19.73 -19.39 -4.84
N ALA A 703 -20.57 -20.31 -5.30
CA ALA A 703 -21.98 -20.33 -4.92
C ALA A 703 -22.18 -20.64 -3.42
N VAL A 704 -21.27 -21.43 -2.83
CA VAL A 704 -21.28 -21.76 -1.40
C VAL A 704 -20.54 -20.70 -0.58
N ASN A 705 -19.30 -20.38 -0.98
CA ASN A 705 -18.36 -19.62 -0.17
C ASN A 705 -18.23 -18.14 -0.58
N GLY A 706 -18.96 -17.69 -1.60
CA GLY A 706 -18.84 -16.34 -2.17
C GLY A 706 -19.12 -15.21 -1.19
N GLU A 707 -19.86 -15.47 -0.10
CA GLU A 707 -20.07 -14.50 0.99
C GLU A 707 -18.75 -14.03 1.61
N GLY A 708 -17.79 -14.94 1.81
CA GLY A 708 -16.46 -14.64 2.36
C GLY A 708 -15.47 -14.07 1.34
N ILE A 709 -15.89 -13.91 0.08
CA ILE A 709 -15.05 -13.33 -0.99
C ILE A 709 -15.58 -11.96 -1.40
N TYR A 710 -16.83 -11.88 -1.86
CA TYR A 710 -17.34 -10.66 -2.48
C TYR A 710 -17.67 -9.56 -1.46
N GLY A 711 -17.14 -8.37 -1.71
CA GLY A 711 -17.31 -7.21 -0.82
C GLY A 711 -16.60 -7.33 0.53
N THR A 712 -15.70 -8.31 0.70
CA THR A 712 -14.87 -8.41 1.92
C THR A 712 -13.64 -7.50 1.81
N ARG A 713 -12.95 -7.29 2.93
CA ARG A 713 -11.64 -6.65 3.00
C ARG A 713 -10.65 -7.59 3.70
N PRO A 714 -9.33 -7.37 3.54
CA PRO A 714 -8.35 -8.06 4.36
C PRO A 714 -8.68 -7.88 5.84
N TRP A 715 -8.44 -8.93 6.61
CA TRP A 715 -8.32 -8.77 8.05
C TRP A 715 -6.96 -8.16 8.39
N HIS A 716 -6.63 -7.95 9.67
CA HIS A 716 -5.33 -7.38 10.03
C HIS A 716 -4.16 -8.35 9.80
N GLU A 717 -4.44 -9.65 9.71
CA GLU A 717 -3.53 -10.68 9.22
C GLU A 717 -4.18 -11.39 8.02
N PHE A 718 -3.40 -11.71 6.98
CA PHE A 718 -3.97 -12.33 5.76
C PHE A 718 -4.23 -13.83 5.94
N GLY A 719 -3.57 -14.47 6.91
CA GLY A 719 -3.57 -15.92 7.07
C GLY A 719 -2.53 -16.43 8.06
N GLU A 720 -2.55 -17.74 8.25
CA GLU A 720 -1.59 -18.51 9.04
C GLU A 720 -1.31 -19.85 8.35
N GLY A 721 -0.26 -20.56 8.79
CA GLY A 721 0.16 -21.83 8.20
C GLY A 721 1.65 -21.88 7.85
N HIS A 722 2.05 -22.96 7.18
CA HIS A 722 3.45 -23.15 6.77
C HIS A 722 3.71 -22.57 5.37
N THR A 723 2.67 -22.59 4.52
CA THR A 723 2.75 -22.09 3.17
C THR A 723 2.24 -20.65 3.13
N ASN A 724 3.13 -19.69 2.93
CA ASN A 724 2.77 -18.27 2.84
C ASN A 724 2.57 -17.77 1.41
N GLU A 725 3.04 -18.53 0.42
CA GLU A 725 2.83 -18.26 -1.00
C GLU A 725 2.65 -19.55 -1.80
N ILE A 726 1.83 -19.46 -2.84
CA ILE A 726 1.78 -20.47 -3.90
C ILE A 726 2.99 -20.24 -4.83
N PRO A 727 3.75 -21.23 -5.31
CA PRO A 727 4.81 -20.94 -6.29
C PRO A 727 4.25 -20.45 -7.65
N HIS A 728 5.05 -19.74 -8.45
CA HIS A 728 4.58 -19.19 -9.75
C HIS A 728 4.17 -20.25 -10.78
N PHE A 729 4.80 -21.43 -10.78
CA PHE A 729 4.63 -22.44 -11.84
C PHE A 729 4.20 -23.80 -11.26
N VAL A 730 3.06 -23.82 -10.59
CA VAL A 730 2.41 -25.06 -10.12
C VAL A 730 1.09 -25.29 -10.84
N VAL A 731 0.72 -26.56 -11.00
CA VAL A 731 -0.54 -26.98 -11.61
C VAL A 731 -1.58 -27.47 -10.59
N LYS A 732 -1.18 -27.64 -9.32
CA LYS A 732 -2.04 -28.05 -8.20
C LYS A 732 -1.74 -27.19 -6.97
N SER A 733 -2.70 -27.09 -6.05
CA SER A 733 -2.50 -26.36 -4.81
C SER A 733 -1.43 -27.01 -3.92
N PRO A 734 -0.48 -26.23 -3.37
CA PRO A 734 0.44 -26.71 -2.36
C PRO A 734 -0.16 -26.71 -0.95
N PHE A 735 -1.28 -25.99 -0.74
CA PHE A 735 -1.82 -25.75 0.58
C PHE A 735 -2.35 -27.02 1.25
N LYS A 736 -2.37 -26.99 2.58
CA LYS A 736 -2.80 -28.07 3.47
C LYS A 736 -3.81 -27.53 4.49
N SER A 737 -4.37 -28.41 5.30
CA SER A 737 -5.43 -28.06 6.25
C SER A 737 -4.97 -27.14 7.39
N LYS A 738 -3.66 -26.89 7.51
CA LYS A 738 -3.08 -25.92 8.44
C LYS A 738 -2.86 -24.55 7.82
N ASP A 739 -3.01 -24.43 6.50
CA ASP A 739 -2.92 -23.16 5.81
C ASP A 739 -4.32 -22.54 5.78
N ILE A 740 -4.44 -21.37 6.42
CA ILE A 740 -5.72 -20.67 6.61
C ILE A 740 -5.56 -19.24 6.08
N ARG A 741 -6.62 -18.71 5.46
CA ARG A 741 -6.67 -17.33 4.97
C ARG A 741 -7.89 -16.60 5.51
N TYR A 742 -7.74 -15.30 5.74
CA TYR A 742 -8.77 -14.51 6.38
C TYR A 742 -9.27 -13.36 5.50
N THR A 743 -10.57 -13.15 5.51
CA THR A 743 -11.21 -11.93 5.02
C THR A 743 -12.23 -11.47 6.05
N THR A 744 -12.67 -10.21 5.98
CA THR A 744 -13.66 -9.68 6.93
C THR A 744 -14.72 -8.82 6.24
N LYS A 745 -15.93 -8.83 6.81
CA LYS A 745 -17.05 -8.00 6.38
C LYS A 745 -17.97 -7.72 7.57
N GLY A 746 -18.10 -6.45 7.94
CA GLY A 746 -18.87 -6.06 9.12
C GLY A 746 -18.22 -6.61 10.41
N GLU A 747 -18.98 -7.41 11.16
CA GLU A 747 -18.53 -8.08 12.38
C GLU A 747 -18.14 -9.55 12.15
N TYR A 748 -18.06 -9.98 10.89
CA TYR A 748 -17.71 -11.36 10.56
C TYR A 748 -16.28 -11.44 10.06
N LEU A 749 -15.57 -12.44 10.59
CA LEU A 749 -14.33 -12.96 10.03
C LEU A 749 -14.65 -14.23 9.25
N TYR A 750 -14.13 -14.33 8.04
CA TYR A 750 -14.22 -15.53 7.22
C TYR A 750 -12.85 -16.20 7.21
N ALA A 751 -12.78 -17.42 7.75
CA ALA A 751 -11.57 -18.22 7.83
C ALA A 751 -11.65 -19.37 6.82
N PHE A 752 -10.82 -19.29 5.78
CA PHE A 752 -10.73 -20.30 4.73
C PHE A 752 -9.65 -21.31 5.05
N VAL A 753 -10.05 -22.54 5.39
CA VAL A 753 -9.14 -23.67 5.57
C VAL A 753 -8.91 -24.33 4.21
N LEU A 754 -7.67 -24.35 3.74
CA LEU A 754 -7.36 -24.62 2.33
C LEU A 754 -7.29 -26.12 1.98
N ASP A 755 -7.37 -27.03 2.96
CA ASP A 755 -7.54 -28.46 2.71
C ASP A 755 -8.33 -29.10 3.87
N TRP A 756 -8.90 -30.27 3.63
CA TRP A 756 -9.70 -30.97 4.64
C TRP A 756 -8.78 -31.64 5.67
N PRO A 757 -9.06 -31.53 6.98
CA PRO A 757 -8.21 -32.13 7.99
C PRO A 757 -8.24 -33.67 7.93
N GLY A 758 -7.12 -34.30 8.31
CA GLY A 758 -6.99 -35.76 8.29
C GLY A 758 -7.84 -36.45 9.36
N LYS A 759 -8.22 -37.72 9.15
CA LYS A 759 -9.10 -38.49 10.05
C LYS A 759 -8.65 -38.55 11.52
N ASN A 760 -7.35 -38.45 11.79
CA ASN A 760 -6.78 -38.51 13.15
C ASN A 760 -6.83 -37.16 13.88
N GLN A 761 -7.18 -36.08 13.20
CA GLN A 761 -7.31 -34.74 13.76
C GLN A 761 -8.49 -34.05 13.07
N PRO A 762 -9.75 -34.34 13.46
CA PRO A 762 -10.96 -33.86 12.76
C PRO A 762 -11.26 -32.37 13.01
N TYR A 763 -10.27 -31.58 13.39
CA TYR A 763 -10.38 -30.17 13.70
C TYR A 763 -9.17 -29.40 13.16
N VAL A 764 -9.33 -28.10 13.00
CA VAL A 764 -8.22 -27.17 12.85
C VAL A 764 -8.12 -26.29 14.08
N GLU A 765 -6.91 -25.79 14.34
CA GLU A 765 -6.65 -24.84 15.42
C GLU A 765 -6.25 -23.52 14.78
N MET A 766 -7.01 -22.47 15.06
CA MET A 766 -6.79 -21.13 14.52
C MET A 766 -6.03 -20.28 15.54
N ALA A 767 -4.71 -20.17 15.40
CA ALA A 767 -3.83 -19.62 16.42
C ALA A 767 -4.06 -18.11 16.63
N LEU A 768 -4.36 -17.39 15.54
CA LEU A 768 -4.71 -15.98 15.59
C LEU A 768 -6.04 -15.69 16.30
N LEU A 769 -6.83 -16.73 16.62
CA LEU A 769 -8.08 -16.63 17.38
C LEU A 769 -7.95 -17.13 18.83
N SER A 770 -6.73 -17.15 19.38
CA SER A 770 -6.50 -17.51 20.77
C SER A 770 -7.15 -16.51 21.76
N PRO A 771 -7.62 -16.97 22.94
CA PRO A 771 -8.22 -16.10 23.95
C PRO A 771 -7.30 -14.96 24.45
N GLY A 772 -5.98 -15.14 24.33
CA GLY A 772 -4.98 -14.13 24.68
C GLY A 772 -4.79 -13.03 23.65
N ASN A 773 -5.33 -13.17 22.43
CA ASN A 773 -5.18 -12.16 21.40
C ASN A 773 -6.10 -10.95 21.68
N TYR A 774 -5.51 -9.86 22.19
CA TYR A 774 -6.23 -8.64 22.53
C TYR A 774 -6.79 -7.89 21.32
N ARG A 775 -6.36 -8.22 20.09
CA ARG A 775 -6.84 -7.59 18.84
C ARG A 775 -8.21 -8.09 18.41
N ILE A 776 -8.72 -9.17 19.00
CA ILE A 776 -10.00 -9.78 18.62
C ILE A 776 -11.07 -9.61 19.70
N GLY A 777 -12.31 -9.43 19.27
CA GLY A 777 -13.49 -9.51 20.14
C GLY A 777 -13.71 -10.92 20.68
N LYS A 778 -14.73 -11.06 21.54
CA LYS A 778 -15.20 -12.38 21.96
C LYS A 778 -15.83 -13.09 20.77
N ILE A 779 -15.49 -14.36 20.56
CA ILE A 779 -16.14 -15.18 19.53
C ILE A 779 -17.55 -15.53 20.03
N GLU A 780 -18.58 -15.14 19.27
CA GLU A 780 -19.98 -15.38 19.62
C GLU A 780 -20.54 -16.63 18.93
N SER A 781 -20.19 -16.84 17.67
CA SER A 781 -20.59 -18.02 16.91
C SER A 781 -19.56 -18.40 15.85
N VAL A 782 -19.58 -19.67 15.47
CA VAL A 782 -18.81 -20.24 14.36
C VAL A 782 -19.77 -21.08 13.53
N GLU A 783 -19.83 -20.79 12.23
CA GLU A 783 -20.66 -21.48 11.23
C GLU A 783 -19.75 -21.92 10.07
N MET A 784 -20.10 -22.99 9.37
CA MET A 784 -19.43 -23.38 8.12
C MET A 784 -20.37 -23.08 6.95
N LEU A 785 -19.88 -22.32 5.96
CA LEU A 785 -20.69 -22.02 4.78
C LEU A 785 -20.99 -23.31 3.99
N GLY A 786 -22.26 -23.49 3.62
CA GLY A 786 -22.74 -24.67 2.91
C GLY A 786 -23.02 -25.90 3.77
N HIS A 787 -22.95 -25.78 5.11
CA HIS A 787 -23.32 -26.84 6.04
C HIS A 787 -24.57 -26.45 6.84
N ASP A 788 -25.59 -27.32 6.79
CA ASP A 788 -26.79 -27.19 7.61
C ASP A 788 -26.59 -27.95 8.92
N GLY A 789 -26.12 -27.26 9.97
CA GLY A 789 -25.89 -27.86 11.28
C GLY A 789 -25.02 -27.01 12.20
N GLU A 790 -24.99 -27.37 13.48
CA GLU A 790 -24.12 -26.71 14.46
C GLU A 790 -22.67 -27.17 14.28
N ILE A 791 -21.75 -26.21 14.17
CA ILE A 791 -20.31 -26.49 14.19
C ILE A 791 -19.84 -26.54 15.64
N GLN A 792 -19.18 -27.62 16.01
CA GLN A 792 -18.52 -27.73 17.31
C GLN A 792 -17.22 -26.92 17.29
N TRP A 793 -17.02 -26.09 18.31
CA TRP A 793 -15.80 -25.32 18.50
C TRP A 793 -15.53 -25.09 19.98
N GLU A 794 -14.27 -24.92 20.34
CA GLU A 794 -13.85 -24.62 21.71
C GLU A 794 -12.69 -23.61 21.72
N PRO A 795 -12.68 -22.65 22.66
CA PRO A 795 -11.49 -21.86 22.95
C PRO A 795 -10.39 -22.77 23.52
N HIS A 796 -9.18 -22.69 22.96
CA HIS A 796 -7.99 -23.38 23.45
C HIS A 796 -6.86 -22.36 23.70
N PRO A 797 -5.92 -22.60 24.65
CA PRO A 797 -4.79 -21.68 24.87
C PRO A 797 -3.99 -21.34 23.60
N ASP A 798 -3.85 -22.32 22.70
CA ASP A 798 -3.09 -22.18 21.45
C ASP A 798 -3.91 -21.61 20.29
N GLY A 799 -5.24 -21.45 20.41
CA GLY A 799 -6.10 -20.99 19.32
C GLY A 799 -7.58 -21.38 19.46
N LEU A 800 -8.41 -20.97 18.49
CA LEU A 800 -9.78 -21.48 18.38
C LEU A 800 -9.75 -22.86 17.71
N ARG A 801 -10.21 -23.91 18.39
CA ARG A 801 -10.39 -25.22 17.76
C ARG A 801 -11.77 -25.32 17.13
N VAL A 802 -11.81 -25.66 15.85
CA VAL A 802 -13.07 -25.82 15.09
C VAL A 802 -13.10 -27.20 14.48
N PHE A 803 -14.13 -27.99 14.83
CA PHE A 803 -14.31 -29.37 14.39
C PHE A 803 -15.09 -29.40 13.08
N PHE A 804 -14.61 -30.22 12.15
CA PHE A 804 -15.23 -30.37 10.84
C PHE A 804 -16.40 -31.35 10.90
N PRO A 805 -17.49 -31.10 10.15
CA PRO A 805 -18.61 -32.04 10.05
C PRO A 805 -18.19 -33.33 9.31
N GLU A 806 -19.01 -34.37 9.34
CA GLU A 806 -18.71 -35.63 8.64
C GLU A 806 -18.72 -35.48 7.11
N GLU A 807 -19.60 -34.63 6.60
CA GLU A 807 -19.79 -34.39 5.17
C GLU A 807 -19.19 -33.06 4.75
N LYS A 808 -18.51 -33.05 3.59
CA LYS A 808 -17.92 -31.84 3.03
C LYS A 808 -19.01 -30.97 2.39
N PRO A 809 -19.05 -29.64 2.63
CA PRO A 809 -20.00 -28.75 1.97
C PRO A 809 -19.62 -28.44 0.51
N CYS A 810 -18.37 -28.67 0.12
CA CYS A 810 -17.82 -28.45 -1.22
C CYS A 810 -16.53 -29.25 -1.43
N ASP A 811 -15.95 -29.21 -2.64
CA ASP A 811 -14.86 -30.11 -3.04
C ASP A 811 -13.45 -29.67 -2.57
N PHE A 812 -13.22 -28.37 -2.40
CA PHE A 812 -11.94 -27.76 -2.02
C PHE A 812 -12.19 -26.50 -1.19
N ALA A 813 -11.22 -26.08 -0.36
CA ALA A 813 -11.24 -24.94 0.57
C ALA A 813 -12.55 -24.68 1.35
N TYR A 814 -12.50 -24.65 2.68
CA TYR A 814 -13.69 -24.66 3.52
C TYR A 814 -13.77 -23.38 4.36
N CYS A 815 -14.85 -22.62 4.22
CA CYS A 815 -15.00 -21.33 4.87
C CYS A 815 -15.80 -21.44 6.17
N PHE A 816 -15.19 -21.03 7.27
CA PHE A 816 -15.89 -20.74 8.52
C PHE A 816 -16.24 -19.26 8.58
N LYS A 817 -17.49 -18.96 8.91
CA LYS A 817 -17.96 -17.61 9.25
C LYS A 817 -17.99 -17.49 10.76
N ILE A 818 -17.21 -16.56 11.28
CA ILE A 818 -16.99 -16.38 12.71
C ILE A 818 -17.51 -15.00 13.09
N HIS A 819 -18.50 -14.97 13.98
CA HIS A 819 -19.00 -13.70 14.51
C HIS A 819 -18.06 -13.19 15.60
N LEU A 820 -17.41 -12.07 15.29
CA LEU A 820 -16.41 -11.40 16.10
C LEU A 820 -16.81 -9.92 16.20
N PRO A 821 -17.71 -9.57 17.14
CA PRO A 821 -18.08 -8.19 17.39
C PRO A 821 -16.84 -7.33 17.65
N LYS A 822 -16.86 -6.09 17.17
CA LYS A 822 -15.79 -5.13 17.49
C LYS A 822 -15.80 -4.89 19.00
N ARG A 823 -14.60 -4.81 19.59
CA ARG A 823 -14.46 -4.45 21.01
C ARG A 823 -14.92 -3.03 21.28
#